data_AF-A0A7C3XA57-F1
#
_entry.id   AF-A0A7C3XA57-F1
#
_cell.length_a   1.000
_cell.length_b   1.000
_cell.length_c   1.000
_cell.angle_alpha   90.00
_cell.angle_beta   90.00
_cell.angle_gamma   90.00
#
_symmetry.space_group_name_H-M   'P 1'
#
loop_
_entity.id
_entity.type
_entity.pdbx_description
1 polymer ?
#
loop_
_entity_poly.entity_id
_entity_poly.type
_entity_poly.pdbx_seq_one_letter_code
_entity_poly.pdbx_strand_id
1 'polypeptide(L)'
;MERRHLAASCIVLVVPALLTLDMAAQEAGGSASTEPRNWTTQEDHQHMMTLLGIRRLRPGPSGNENAPNHANYDESQANPYPDLPDALRMKDGTMVTTPEQWWKVRRPQIVEDFEREVYGRVPPHVPPVSWSVVEQVEGTVGTYPVIGKRLVGHVDNSACPAISVDIRMTLVLPKETNGPVPVMMMFGPARLPTDAQPAFGGRGFGPMRGGDPPATWQLVADGWGYAYIDPSSIQADNGAGLTKGIIGLTNKGQPRRPDDWGALRAWAWGASRGLDYLQTEKAVDANRVGIEGVSRYGKAALVTMAFDTRFAMGLIGSSGAGGAKLFRRNFGEAVENLTGSGEYHWMAGNFLKYGAAEAGFGSMNPQDLPVDAHELIALCAPRLVFISYGVPEQGDARWVDQRGSFMAAVAAGRVYRLLGAKDLGVGDDYMNAKMPAVNEGLLEGQLAWRQHDGGHTDGPNWRYFIQWADRFIGHKPPVTADRPIPRTDKNSQIAHAQLLEKAKKGRIDLYFLGDSITRRWGATDYPEFLEHWKKNFFGWNAANFGWGGDMTQNIVWRLYHGQMDGVRPKVVVLLAGTNNVGNRMPAGDQQERIEQVARGIRAILDLIQIKAPQATVILMGIFPRNDNMQVMPMINKINERISGFADGKRIRYLNINDKLADEQGRLFDGVTDPDKLHLSLKGYQIWADALRPILYELLGPPADEDHAPPPTGDPSRQGR
;
A
#
# COMPACT_ATOMS: atom_id res chain seq x y z
N MET A 1 34.34 47.07 53.14
CA MET A 1 35.18 46.13 53.90
C MET A 1 34.34 45.58 55.04
N GLU A 2 34.36 44.27 55.16
CA GLU A 2 33.49 43.36 55.90
C GLU A 2 32.99 43.79 57.28
N ARG A 3 31.74 43.37 57.58
CA ARG A 3 31.30 42.83 58.88
C ARG A 3 29.83 42.47 58.79
N ARG A 4 29.45 41.21 59.03
CA ARG A 4 28.18 40.85 59.70
C ARG A 4 28.30 39.51 60.42
N HIS A 5 28.18 39.58 61.74
CA HIS A 5 27.62 38.53 62.59
C HIS A 5 26.35 39.09 63.28
N LEU A 6 25.53 38.16 63.79
CA LEU A 6 24.45 38.24 64.78
C LEU A 6 22.99 38.37 64.30
N ALA A 7 22.34 37.21 64.27
CA ALA A 7 21.25 36.74 65.16
C ALA A 7 20.15 37.71 65.65
N ALA A 8 18.92 37.38 65.21
CA ALA A 8 17.63 37.28 65.92
C ALA A 8 17.25 38.25 67.06
N SER A 9 16.17 39.02 66.87
CA SER A 9 14.86 38.82 67.53
C SER A 9 13.87 39.99 67.34
N CYS A 10 12.59 39.64 67.20
CA CYS A 10 11.32 40.32 67.51
C CYS A 10 11.20 41.86 67.57
N ILE A 11 10.30 42.43 66.74
CA ILE A 11 9.49 43.67 66.98
C ILE A 11 8.19 43.51 66.15
N VAL A 12 7.01 43.22 66.72
CA VAL A 12 5.96 44.10 67.30
C VAL A 12 5.43 45.21 66.36
N LEU A 13 4.14 45.11 66.06
CA LEU A 13 3.28 46.01 65.27
C LEU A 13 3.18 47.45 65.80
N VAL A 14 3.17 48.42 64.87
CA VAL A 14 2.43 49.70 65.00
C VAL A 14 1.81 50.05 63.63
N VAL A 15 0.51 50.35 63.64
CA VAL A 15 -0.36 50.80 62.53
C VAL A 15 -0.61 52.32 62.69
N PRO A 16 -0.74 53.10 61.59
CA PRO A 16 -2.05 53.70 61.21
C PRO A 16 -2.31 53.62 59.67
N ALA A 17 -3.47 53.14 59.19
CA ALA A 17 -4.73 53.89 58.93
C ALA A 17 -4.51 55.04 57.92
N LEU A 18 -5.22 55.22 56.80
CA LEU A 18 -6.55 54.86 56.32
C LEU A 18 -6.59 55.12 54.79
N LEU A 19 -7.36 54.32 54.04
CA LEU A 19 -8.44 54.78 53.13
C LEU A 19 -8.99 53.58 52.37
N THR A 20 -10.15 53.12 52.81
CA THR A 20 -11.01 52.14 52.15
C THR A 20 -11.77 52.80 51.01
N LEU A 21 -11.64 52.24 49.80
CA LEU A 21 -12.66 52.31 48.75
C LEU A 21 -12.87 50.87 48.28
N ASP A 22 -14.10 50.40 48.44
CA ASP A 22 -14.57 49.07 48.12
C ASP A 22 -14.16 48.62 46.71
N MET A 23 -13.36 47.55 46.63
CA MET A 23 -13.32 46.70 45.45
C MET A 23 -14.52 45.74 45.52
N ALA A 24 -15.63 46.16 44.93
CA ALA A 24 -16.56 45.19 44.38
C ALA A 24 -15.92 44.63 43.09
N ALA A 25 -15.30 43.47 43.22
CA ALA A 25 -14.96 42.63 42.09
C ALA A 25 -16.27 42.27 41.37
N GLN A 26 -16.47 42.80 40.18
CA GLN A 26 -17.49 42.33 39.27
C GLN A 26 -16.81 41.39 38.28
N GLU A 27 -16.89 40.09 38.59
CA GLU A 27 -16.82 39.05 37.59
C GLU A 27 -17.82 39.38 36.48
N ALA A 28 -17.29 39.71 35.30
CA ALA A 28 -17.97 39.47 34.05
C ALA A 28 -17.10 38.49 33.25
N GLY A 29 -17.06 37.25 33.74
CA GLY A 29 -16.71 36.10 32.94
C GLY A 29 -17.75 35.94 31.84
N GLY A 30 -17.41 36.42 30.65
CA GLY A 30 -18.07 36.08 29.40
C GLY A 30 -17.03 35.50 28.47
N SER A 31 -16.91 34.17 28.43
CA SER A 31 -16.23 33.50 27.32
C SER A 31 -17.07 33.76 26.07
N ALA A 32 -16.79 34.84 25.35
CA ALA A 32 -17.32 35.00 24.00
C ALA A 32 -16.70 33.90 23.15
N SER A 33 -17.43 32.81 22.97
CA SER A 33 -17.15 31.82 21.94
C SER A 33 -17.15 32.56 20.61
N THR A 34 -15.98 32.82 20.05
CA THR A 34 -15.89 33.39 18.70
C THR A 34 -16.39 32.35 17.72
N GLU A 35 -17.58 32.57 17.18
CA GLU A 35 -18.15 31.77 16.11
C GLU A 35 -17.14 31.65 14.95
N PRO A 36 -16.98 30.46 14.35
CA PRO A 36 -16.06 30.29 13.24
C PRO A 36 -16.42 31.20 12.08
N ARG A 37 -15.42 31.86 11.47
CA ARG A 37 -15.68 32.61 10.24
C ARG A 37 -16.19 31.67 9.16
N ASN A 38 -17.31 32.01 8.55
CA ASN A 38 -17.91 31.23 7.48
C ASN A 38 -17.55 31.83 6.11
N TRP A 39 -16.27 31.70 5.73
CA TRP A 39 -15.75 32.16 4.45
C TRP A 39 -15.87 31.09 3.37
N THR A 40 -16.10 31.54 2.14
CA THR A 40 -15.90 30.73 0.95
C THR A 40 -14.40 30.52 0.69
N THR A 41 -14.06 29.51 -0.10
CA THR A 41 -12.68 29.24 -0.52
C THR A 41 -12.04 30.47 -1.18
N GLN A 42 -12.81 31.21 -1.98
CA GLN A 42 -12.35 32.39 -2.70
C GLN A 42 -12.11 33.58 -1.77
N GLU A 43 -12.96 33.79 -0.76
CA GLU A 43 -12.77 34.86 0.23
C GLU A 43 -11.52 34.63 1.09
N ASP A 44 -11.30 33.40 1.57
CA ASP A 44 -10.09 33.08 2.34
C ASP A 44 -8.82 33.21 1.48
N HIS A 45 -8.87 32.75 0.22
CA HIS A 45 -7.76 32.88 -0.74
C HIS A 45 -7.42 34.35 -1.01
N GLN A 46 -8.42 35.18 -1.28
CA GLN A 46 -8.24 36.62 -1.51
C GLN A 46 -7.74 37.35 -0.27
N HIS A 47 -8.17 36.93 0.93
CA HIS A 47 -7.64 37.45 2.18
C HIS A 47 -6.16 37.10 2.34
N MET A 48 -5.76 35.85 2.06
CA MET A 48 -4.35 35.45 2.11
C MET A 48 -3.49 36.23 1.10
N MET A 49 -3.98 36.42 -0.13
CA MET A 49 -3.31 37.28 -1.11
C MET A 49 -3.13 38.71 -0.59
N THR A 50 -4.15 39.28 0.06
CA THR A 50 -4.09 40.60 0.68
C THR A 50 -3.03 40.68 1.77
N LEU A 51 -2.97 39.69 2.67
CA LEU A 51 -1.96 39.62 3.74
C LEU A 51 -0.53 39.57 3.20
N LEU A 52 -0.34 38.90 2.06
CA LEU A 52 0.95 38.78 1.40
C LEU A 52 1.29 39.97 0.46
N GLY A 53 0.35 40.89 0.25
CA GLY A 53 0.50 41.97 -0.72
C GLY A 53 0.54 41.50 -2.18
N ILE A 54 -0.06 40.35 -2.48
CA ILE A 54 -0.18 39.80 -3.84
C ILE A 54 -1.40 40.41 -4.53
N ARG A 55 -1.18 41.01 -5.70
CA ARG A 55 -2.24 41.59 -6.54
C ARG A 55 -2.70 40.63 -7.62
N ARG A 56 -1.78 39.81 -8.16
CA ARG A 56 -2.08 38.84 -9.22
C ARG A 56 -1.22 37.60 -9.11
N LEU A 57 -1.84 36.43 -9.15
CA LEU A 57 -1.19 35.13 -9.34
C LEU A 57 -1.19 34.77 -10.83
N ARG A 58 -0.18 34.04 -11.29
CA ARG A 58 -0.20 33.38 -12.59
C ARG A 58 -1.24 32.26 -12.57
N PRO A 59 -1.99 32.07 -13.68
CA PRO A 59 -2.93 30.96 -13.76
C PRO A 59 -2.18 29.63 -13.82
N GLY A 60 -2.67 28.63 -13.10
CA GLY A 60 -2.21 27.25 -13.27
C GLY A 60 -2.50 26.75 -14.68
N PRO A 61 -1.63 25.90 -15.26
CA PRO A 61 -1.97 25.18 -16.48
C PRO A 61 -3.21 24.30 -16.30
N SER A 62 -3.89 24.02 -17.40
CA SER A 62 -5.04 23.13 -17.43
C SER A 62 -4.61 21.67 -17.60
N GLY A 63 -5.24 20.76 -16.87
CA GLY A 63 -5.09 19.31 -17.10
C GLY A 63 -5.78 18.81 -18.36
N ASN A 64 -6.65 19.62 -18.98
CA ASN A 64 -7.24 19.32 -20.28
C ASN A 64 -6.24 19.69 -21.38
N GLU A 65 -5.71 18.69 -22.08
CA GLU A 65 -4.72 18.85 -23.17
C GLU A 65 -5.24 19.69 -24.35
N ASN A 66 -6.56 19.83 -24.50
CA ASN A 66 -7.16 20.65 -25.55
C ASN A 66 -7.36 22.12 -25.13
N ALA A 67 -7.09 22.47 -23.88
CA ALA A 67 -7.22 23.84 -23.41
C ALA A 67 -6.04 24.70 -23.91
N PRO A 68 -6.24 25.99 -24.26
CA PRO A 68 -5.17 26.84 -24.75
C PRO A 68 -4.05 27.09 -23.72
N ASN A 69 -4.31 26.88 -22.42
CA ASN A 69 -3.34 26.93 -21.34
C ASN A 69 -3.00 25.53 -20.79
N HIS A 70 -3.08 24.46 -21.59
CA HIS A 70 -2.77 23.11 -21.11
C HIS A 70 -1.35 23.01 -20.53
N ALA A 71 -1.13 22.06 -19.63
CA ALA A 71 0.19 21.80 -19.07
C ALA A 71 1.20 21.40 -20.14
N ASN A 72 2.47 21.75 -19.91
CA ASN A 72 3.56 21.24 -20.74
C ASN A 72 3.67 19.72 -20.57
N TYR A 73 3.80 19.01 -21.70
CA TYR A 73 4.11 17.59 -21.77
C TYR A 73 5.27 17.29 -22.74
N ASP A 74 5.99 18.34 -23.16
CA ASP A 74 7.22 18.25 -23.93
C ASP A 74 8.43 18.25 -22.98
N GLU A 75 9.14 17.11 -22.94
CA GLU A 75 10.32 16.94 -22.08
C GLU A 75 11.44 17.92 -22.43
N SER A 76 11.53 18.40 -23.67
CA SER A 76 12.55 19.38 -24.08
C SER A 76 12.36 20.75 -23.41
N GLN A 77 11.14 21.04 -22.92
CA GLN A 77 10.78 22.26 -22.21
C GLN A 77 10.54 22.06 -20.70
N ALA A 78 10.79 20.84 -20.20
CA ALA A 78 10.42 20.45 -18.84
C ALA A 78 11.37 20.99 -17.76
N ASN A 79 12.56 21.47 -18.11
CA ASN A 79 13.60 21.85 -17.14
C ASN A 79 14.02 23.33 -17.31
N PRO A 80 13.10 24.31 -17.17
CA PRO A 80 13.46 25.74 -17.28
C PRO A 80 14.33 26.21 -16.12
N TYR A 81 14.31 25.52 -14.98
CA TYR A 81 15.07 25.83 -13.77
C TYR A 81 15.90 24.61 -13.36
N PRO A 82 16.99 24.30 -14.11
CA PRO A 82 17.73 23.07 -13.87
C PRO A 82 18.39 23.05 -12.49
N ASP A 83 18.86 24.18 -11.96
CA ASP A 83 19.61 24.24 -10.71
C ASP A 83 18.73 23.99 -9.48
N LEU A 84 18.95 22.84 -8.82
CA LEU A 84 18.29 22.49 -7.56
C LEU A 84 19.07 23.03 -6.34
N PRO A 85 18.39 23.42 -5.24
CA PRO A 85 19.03 23.66 -3.95
C PRO A 85 19.85 22.43 -3.52
N ASP A 86 21.09 22.62 -3.10
CA ASP A 86 21.94 21.49 -2.71
C ASP A 86 21.57 21.00 -1.30
N ALA A 87 20.97 19.82 -1.21
CA ALA A 87 20.55 19.20 0.03
C ALA A 87 21.71 19.03 1.04
N LEU A 88 22.96 18.95 0.56
CA LEU A 88 24.16 18.83 1.38
C LEU A 88 24.95 20.16 1.48
N ARG A 89 24.29 21.31 1.32
CA ARG A 89 24.91 22.62 1.53
C ARG A 89 24.14 23.43 2.55
N MET A 90 24.81 23.84 3.63
CA MET A 90 24.25 24.73 4.64
C MET A 90 23.94 26.11 4.06
N LYS A 91 23.06 26.88 4.72
CA LYS A 91 22.71 28.25 4.30
C LYS A 91 23.91 29.22 4.25
N ASP A 92 24.98 28.95 5.00
CA ASP A 92 26.22 29.74 4.97
C ASP A 92 27.19 29.32 3.83
N GLY A 93 26.80 28.35 3.01
CA GLY A 93 27.59 27.81 1.91
C GLY A 93 28.45 26.59 2.27
N THR A 94 28.58 26.24 3.55
CA THR A 94 29.38 25.10 4.03
C THR A 94 28.81 23.77 3.55
N MET A 95 29.67 22.87 3.08
CA MET A 95 29.26 21.52 2.69
C MET A 95 29.00 20.63 3.91
N VAL A 96 27.90 19.89 3.88
CA VAL A 96 27.55 18.84 4.83
C VAL A 96 28.30 17.58 4.43
N THR A 97 29.20 17.12 5.30
CA THR A 97 30.09 15.98 5.07
C THR A 97 29.95 14.89 6.14
N THR A 98 29.17 15.15 7.20
CA THR A 98 28.96 14.21 8.30
C THR A 98 27.48 14.05 8.66
N PRO A 99 27.05 12.88 9.18
CA PRO A 99 25.71 12.69 9.73
C PRO A 99 25.34 13.72 10.82
N GLU A 100 26.29 14.11 11.67
CA GLU A 100 26.06 15.07 12.74
C GLU A 100 25.69 16.46 12.20
N GLN A 101 26.37 16.91 11.14
CA GLN A 101 26.05 18.17 10.46
C GLN A 101 24.66 18.12 9.80
N TRP A 102 24.29 16.98 9.23
CA TRP A 102 22.95 16.77 8.70
C TRP A 102 21.89 16.93 9.80
N TRP A 103 21.99 16.13 10.85
CA TRP A 103 20.96 16.08 11.89
C TRP A 103 20.86 17.35 12.72
N LYS A 104 21.99 17.98 13.07
CA LYS A 104 22.02 19.13 13.97
C LYS A 104 21.84 20.48 13.27
N VAL A 105 22.14 20.56 11.97
CA VAL A 105 22.19 21.86 11.26
C VAL A 105 21.38 21.84 9.96
N ARG A 106 21.77 21.03 8.96
CA ARG A 106 21.17 21.15 7.63
C ARG A 106 19.72 20.68 7.59
N ARG A 107 19.39 19.56 8.22
CA ARG A 107 18.02 19.04 8.29
C ARG A 107 17.09 20.06 8.96
N PRO A 108 17.39 20.65 10.14
CA PRO A 108 16.60 21.75 10.70
C PRO A 108 16.42 22.96 9.76
N GLN A 109 17.45 23.34 8.98
CA GLN A 109 17.33 24.44 8.01
C GLN A 109 16.32 24.13 6.90
N ILE A 110 16.38 22.92 6.34
CA ILE A 110 15.43 22.46 5.30
C ILE A 110 14.01 22.37 5.89
N VAL A 111 13.86 21.80 7.09
CA VAL A 111 12.57 21.74 7.80
C VAL A 111 11.97 23.14 7.95
N GLU A 112 12.76 24.10 8.44
CA GLU A 112 12.33 25.48 8.63
C GLU A 112 11.88 26.13 7.31
N ASP A 113 12.53 25.83 6.19
CA ASP A 113 12.14 26.35 4.89
C ASP A 113 10.82 25.71 4.39
N PHE A 114 10.64 24.40 4.56
CA PHE A 114 9.35 23.76 4.25
C PHE A 114 8.21 24.24 5.16
N GLU A 115 8.46 24.40 6.46
CA GLU A 115 7.46 24.92 7.39
C GLU A 115 7.10 26.37 7.10
N ARG A 116 8.07 27.22 6.78
CA ARG A 116 7.80 28.64 6.52
C ARG A 116 7.13 28.84 5.17
N GLU A 117 7.61 28.17 4.13
CA GLU A 117 7.33 28.55 2.74
C GLU A 117 6.40 27.59 1.99
N VAL A 118 6.27 26.33 2.43
CA VAL A 118 5.60 25.29 1.64
C VAL A 118 4.39 24.69 2.34
N TYR A 119 4.58 24.03 3.48
CA TYR A 119 3.52 23.26 4.14
C TYR A 119 2.92 23.97 5.36
N GLY A 120 3.62 24.96 5.90
CA GLY A 120 3.21 25.71 7.09
C GLY A 120 3.59 25.02 8.40
N ARG A 121 3.61 25.82 9.47
CA ARG A 121 3.95 25.41 10.83
C ARG A 121 2.75 24.78 11.53
N VAL A 122 3.00 23.69 12.24
CA VAL A 122 2.09 23.22 13.28
C VAL A 122 2.16 24.23 14.44
N PRO A 123 1.04 24.87 14.85
CA PRO A 123 1.08 25.77 15.99
C PRO A 123 1.54 25.05 17.26
N PRO A 124 2.28 25.71 18.17
CA PRO A 124 2.78 25.05 19.38
C PRO A 124 1.67 24.66 20.39
N HIS A 125 0.45 25.16 20.20
CA HIS A 125 -0.68 25.01 21.11
C HIS A 125 -1.87 24.29 20.46
N VAL A 126 -1.61 23.35 19.55
CA VAL A 126 -2.69 22.47 19.06
C VAL A 126 -3.27 21.69 20.25
N PRO A 127 -4.60 21.65 20.43
CA PRO A 127 -5.19 20.98 21.59
C PRO A 127 -4.87 19.47 21.62
N PRO A 128 -4.83 18.87 22.82
CA PRO A 128 -4.55 17.44 22.98
C PRO A 128 -5.67 16.56 22.41
N VAL A 129 -5.33 15.32 22.09
CA VAL A 129 -6.26 14.31 21.54
C VAL A 129 -6.48 13.20 22.56
N SER A 130 -7.75 12.88 22.82
CA SER A 130 -8.16 11.74 23.66
C SER A 130 -8.75 10.64 22.79
N TRP A 131 -8.15 9.44 22.82
CA TRP A 131 -8.57 8.31 22.00
C TRP A 131 -9.54 7.39 22.73
N SER A 132 -10.53 6.90 22.00
CA SER A 132 -11.48 5.89 22.45
C SER A 132 -11.68 4.81 21.39
N VAL A 133 -11.82 3.56 21.85
CA VAL A 133 -12.31 2.45 21.01
C VAL A 133 -13.83 2.49 21.06
N VAL A 134 -14.46 2.86 19.95
CA VAL A 134 -15.92 2.96 19.87
C VAL A 134 -16.58 1.66 19.42
N GLU A 135 -15.82 0.80 18.76
CA GLU A 135 -16.28 -0.51 18.29
C GLU A 135 -15.10 -1.48 18.16
N GLN A 136 -15.32 -2.74 18.49
CA GLN A 136 -14.39 -3.83 18.21
C GLN A 136 -15.16 -5.02 17.62
N VAL A 137 -14.66 -5.55 16.51
CA VAL A 137 -15.26 -6.66 15.78
C VAL A 137 -14.23 -7.74 15.48
N GLU A 138 -14.67 -8.99 15.47
CA GLU A 138 -13.95 -10.05 14.79
C GLU A 138 -14.50 -10.17 13.37
N GLY A 139 -13.61 -10.41 12.41
CA GLY A 139 -14.01 -10.57 11.01
C GLY A 139 -12.93 -11.27 10.21
N THR A 140 -13.04 -11.19 8.89
CA THR A 140 -12.01 -11.70 7.97
C THR A 140 -11.61 -10.64 6.97
N VAL A 141 -10.35 -10.70 6.54
CA VAL A 141 -9.85 -10.02 5.34
C VAL A 141 -9.39 -11.12 4.39
N GLY A 142 -10.11 -11.30 3.28
CA GLY A 142 -10.00 -12.55 2.51
C GLY A 142 -10.37 -13.74 3.38
N THR A 143 -9.48 -14.73 3.45
CA THR A 143 -9.62 -15.91 4.33
C THR A 143 -9.03 -15.74 5.73
N TYR A 144 -8.35 -14.62 6.00
CA TYR A 144 -7.58 -14.46 7.23
C TYR A 144 -8.43 -13.88 8.35
N PRO A 145 -8.46 -14.50 9.54
CA PRO A 145 -9.16 -13.95 10.70
C PRO A 145 -8.45 -12.70 11.24
N VAL A 146 -9.22 -11.67 11.54
CA VAL A 146 -8.72 -10.38 12.04
C VAL A 146 -9.56 -9.86 13.19
N ILE A 147 -8.95 -8.97 13.99
CA ILE A 147 -9.63 -8.13 14.97
C ILE A 147 -9.58 -6.69 14.44
N GLY A 148 -10.75 -6.08 14.26
CA GLY A 148 -10.90 -4.69 13.85
C GLY A 148 -11.35 -3.81 15.01
N LYS A 149 -10.75 -2.63 15.16
CA LYS A 149 -11.15 -1.58 16.11
C LYS A 149 -11.48 -0.30 15.36
N ARG A 150 -12.64 0.29 15.66
CA ARG A 150 -12.98 1.65 15.24
C ARG A 150 -12.61 2.61 16.36
N LEU A 151 -11.90 3.67 16.00
CA LEU A 151 -11.24 4.58 16.91
C LEU A 151 -11.70 6.01 16.61
N VAL A 152 -11.98 6.74 17.68
CA VAL A 152 -12.24 8.18 17.62
C VAL A 152 -11.25 8.88 18.54
N GLY A 153 -10.43 9.75 17.95
CA GLY A 153 -9.56 10.68 18.65
C GLY A 153 -10.25 12.03 18.75
N HIS A 154 -10.89 12.29 19.89
CA HIS A 154 -11.53 13.58 20.15
C HIS A 154 -10.47 14.62 20.49
N VAL A 155 -10.41 15.71 19.73
CA VAL A 155 -9.53 16.84 20.01
C VAL A 155 -10.24 17.78 20.99
N ASP A 156 -9.57 18.14 22.09
CA ASP A 156 -10.12 19.07 23.08
C ASP A 156 -10.52 20.39 22.40
N ASN A 157 -11.80 20.72 22.46
CA ASN A 157 -12.35 21.91 21.87
C ASN A 157 -12.86 22.95 22.88
N SER A 158 -12.48 22.83 24.16
CA SER A 158 -12.87 23.77 25.22
C SER A 158 -12.54 25.23 24.88
N ALA A 159 -11.45 25.49 24.14
CA ALA A 159 -11.07 26.82 23.69
C ALA A 159 -11.92 27.39 22.54
N CYS A 160 -12.66 26.54 21.81
CA CYS A 160 -13.59 26.94 20.75
C CYS A 160 -14.70 25.87 20.58
N PRO A 161 -15.70 25.84 21.49
CA PRO A 161 -16.70 24.75 21.53
C PRO A 161 -17.55 24.63 20.26
N ALA A 162 -17.62 25.67 19.44
CA ALA A 162 -18.32 25.68 18.16
C ALA A 162 -17.67 24.78 17.08
N ILE A 163 -16.41 24.37 17.27
CA ILE A 163 -15.70 23.46 16.35
C ILE A 163 -15.40 22.17 17.10
N SER A 164 -16.03 21.07 16.71
CA SER A 164 -15.64 19.72 17.17
C SER A 164 -14.78 19.04 16.12
N VAL A 165 -13.71 18.37 16.55
CA VAL A 165 -12.84 17.58 15.68
C VAL A 165 -12.70 16.18 16.28
N ASP A 166 -13.26 15.20 15.57
CA ASP A 166 -13.20 13.79 15.91
C ASP A 166 -12.40 13.06 14.83
N ILE A 167 -11.13 12.81 15.11
CA ILE A 167 -10.24 12.09 14.20
C ILE A 167 -10.71 10.63 14.12
N ARG A 168 -11.09 10.19 12.92
CA ARG A 168 -11.59 8.82 12.70
C ARG A 168 -10.45 7.95 12.18
N MET A 169 -10.23 6.85 12.89
CA MET A 169 -9.26 5.83 12.50
C MET A 169 -9.86 4.43 12.67
N THR A 170 -9.44 3.48 11.85
CA THR A 170 -9.62 2.06 12.15
C THR A 170 -8.26 1.39 12.29
N LEU A 171 -8.18 0.36 13.13
CA LEU A 171 -7.02 -0.51 13.27
C LEU A 171 -7.47 -1.95 13.09
N VAL A 172 -6.84 -2.67 12.17
CA VAL A 172 -7.13 -4.07 11.88
C VAL A 172 -5.85 -4.87 12.02
N LEU A 173 -5.88 -5.87 12.90
CA LEU A 173 -4.74 -6.73 13.19
C LEU A 173 -5.09 -8.19 12.87
N PRO A 174 -4.13 -9.00 12.38
CA PRO A 174 -4.33 -10.44 12.31
C PRO A 174 -4.69 -10.99 13.69
N LYS A 175 -5.67 -11.90 13.76
CA LYS A 175 -6.11 -12.49 15.04
C LYS A 175 -5.05 -13.45 15.61
N GLU A 176 -4.36 -14.16 14.73
CA GLU A 176 -3.35 -15.16 15.07
C GLU A 176 -1.95 -14.58 14.88
N THR A 177 -1.37 -14.00 15.93
CA THR A 177 0.00 -13.46 15.91
C THR A 177 0.82 -13.99 17.09
N ASN A 178 2.12 -14.19 16.87
CA ASN A 178 3.07 -14.64 17.90
C ASN A 178 3.75 -13.45 18.61
N GLY A 179 3.19 -12.25 18.50
CA GLY A 179 3.76 -11.01 19.03
C GLY A 179 3.21 -9.76 18.34
N PRO A 180 3.78 -8.59 18.66
CA PRO A 180 3.44 -7.33 18.00
C PRO A 180 3.75 -7.39 16.50
N VAL A 181 2.87 -6.82 15.67
CA VAL A 181 3.02 -6.86 14.20
C VAL A 181 3.34 -5.48 13.62
N PRO A 182 4.07 -5.40 12.49
CA PRO A 182 4.16 -4.15 11.73
C PRO A 182 2.78 -3.69 11.27
N VAL A 183 2.59 -2.37 11.16
CA VAL A 183 1.30 -1.78 10.76
C VAL A 183 1.52 -0.77 9.64
N MET A 184 0.71 -0.84 8.59
CA MET A 184 0.63 0.21 7.59
C MET A 184 -0.56 1.13 7.86
N MET A 185 -0.30 2.40 8.19
CA MET A 185 -1.33 3.43 8.25
C MET A 185 -1.58 3.98 6.85
N MET A 186 -2.82 3.96 6.38
CA MET A 186 -3.22 4.39 5.05
C MET A 186 -4.17 5.59 5.18
N PHE A 187 -3.92 6.65 4.43
CA PHE A 187 -4.89 7.75 4.34
C PHE A 187 -6.11 7.31 3.53
N GLY A 188 -7.28 7.33 4.15
CA GLY A 188 -8.52 6.94 3.51
C GLY A 188 -9.68 6.79 4.49
N PRO A 189 -10.89 6.49 4.00
CA PRO A 189 -12.06 6.31 4.86
C PRO A 189 -11.81 5.24 5.94
N ALA A 190 -12.03 5.59 7.21
CA ALA A 190 -11.83 4.74 8.37
C ALA A 190 -12.84 3.57 8.44
N ARG A 191 -12.62 2.53 7.62
CA ARG A 191 -13.51 1.37 7.46
C ARG A 191 -13.02 0.13 8.21
N LEU A 192 -13.97 -0.63 8.74
CA LEU A 192 -13.78 -1.96 9.29
C LEU A 192 -13.97 -3.05 8.22
N PRO A 193 -13.43 -4.27 8.42
CA PRO A 193 -13.64 -5.39 7.50
C PRO A 193 -15.12 -5.79 7.33
N THR A 194 -15.93 -5.56 8.36
CA THR A 194 -17.37 -5.85 8.40
C THR A 194 -18.23 -4.77 7.75
N ASP A 195 -17.66 -3.60 7.44
CA ASP A 195 -18.39 -2.53 6.77
C ASP A 195 -18.68 -2.91 5.32
N ALA A 196 -19.80 -2.40 4.79
CA ALA A 196 -20.12 -2.58 3.38
C ALA A 196 -18.99 -2.00 2.51
N GLN A 197 -18.31 -2.90 1.80
CA GLN A 197 -17.31 -2.51 0.82
C GLN A 197 -18.03 -1.81 -0.35
N PRO A 198 -17.56 -0.65 -0.83
CA PRO A 198 -18.09 -0.10 -2.07
C PRO A 198 -17.88 -1.13 -3.17
N ALA A 199 -18.85 -1.24 -4.08
CA ALA A 199 -18.68 -2.06 -5.27
C ALA A 199 -17.34 -1.70 -5.93
N PHE A 200 -16.51 -2.70 -6.20
CA PHE A 200 -15.24 -2.54 -6.92
C PHE A 200 -15.51 -1.71 -8.19
N GLY A 201 -14.98 -0.47 -8.25
CA GLY A 201 -15.15 0.45 -9.40
C GLY A 201 -16.02 1.69 -9.20
N GLY A 202 -15.96 2.39 -8.05
CA GLY A 202 -16.77 3.59 -7.78
C GLY A 202 -16.00 4.93 -7.81
N ARG A 203 -16.33 5.76 -8.82
CA ARG A 203 -16.07 7.21 -9.03
C ARG A 203 -14.62 7.66 -9.30
N GLY A 204 -14.32 7.86 -10.58
CA GLY A 204 -13.26 8.77 -11.07
C GLY A 204 -11.90 8.13 -11.30
N PHE A 205 -11.56 7.06 -10.58
CA PHE A 205 -10.38 6.24 -10.84
C PHE A 205 -10.82 5.07 -11.73
N GLY A 206 -10.17 4.89 -12.87
CA GLY A 206 -10.46 3.79 -13.79
C GLY A 206 -10.45 2.43 -13.09
N PRO A 207 -10.99 1.36 -13.70
CA PRO A 207 -10.94 0.03 -13.11
C PRO A 207 -9.51 -0.28 -12.66
N MET A 208 -9.34 -0.79 -11.43
CA MET A 208 -8.07 -1.36 -10.99
C MET A 208 -7.68 -2.44 -11.99
N ARG A 209 -6.84 -2.06 -12.97
CA ARG A 209 -6.23 -2.98 -13.92
C ARG A 209 -5.03 -3.56 -13.20
N GLY A 210 -5.21 -4.80 -12.77
CA GLY A 210 -4.24 -5.60 -12.00
C GLY A 210 -5.03 -6.69 -11.30
N GLY A 211 -4.76 -7.97 -11.60
CA GLY A 211 -5.46 -9.10 -10.98
C GLY A 211 -5.04 -9.35 -9.53
N ASP A 212 -4.37 -8.40 -8.87
CA ASP A 212 -3.85 -8.58 -7.54
C ASP A 212 -4.94 -8.34 -6.48
N PRO A 213 -4.88 -9.02 -5.32
CA PRO A 213 -5.79 -8.76 -4.23
C PRO A 213 -5.67 -7.32 -3.69
N PRO A 214 -6.71 -6.80 -3.01
CA PRO A 214 -6.63 -5.51 -2.35
C PRO A 214 -5.46 -5.42 -1.36
N ALA A 215 -4.89 -4.22 -1.18
CA ALA A 215 -3.75 -3.96 -0.28
C ALA A 215 -3.91 -4.56 1.13
N THR A 216 -5.10 -4.39 1.73
CA THR A 216 -5.42 -4.92 3.07
C THR A 216 -5.32 -6.43 3.13
N TRP A 217 -5.71 -7.14 2.06
CA TRP A 217 -5.51 -8.58 1.95
C TRP A 217 -4.02 -8.89 1.96
N GLN A 218 -3.24 -8.25 1.10
CA GLN A 218 -1.80 -8.54 0.97
C GLN A 218 -1.07 -8.32 2.31
N LEU A 219 -1.39 -7.23 3.02
CA LEU A 219 -0.83 -6.94 4.34
C LEU A 219 -1.16 -8.03 5.38
N VAL A 220 -2.44 -8.39 5.52
CA VAL A 220 -2.86 -9.41 6.51
C VAL A 220 -2.30 -10.79 6.14
N ALA A 221 -2.24 -11.12 4.85
CA ALA A 221 -1.60 -12.33 4.34
C ALA A 221 -0.14 -12.42 4.77
N ASP A 222 0.56 -11.29 4.75
CA ASP A 222 1.95 -11.18 5.15
C ASP A 222 2.13 -11.14 6.69
N GLY A 223 1.03 -10.97 7.43
CA GLY A 223 1.05 -10.91 8.89
C GLY A 223 1.25 -9.50 9.43
N TRP A 224 1.03 -8.50 8.59
CA TRP A 224 0.94 -7.11 8.98
C TRP A 224 -0.46 -6.77 9.46
N GLY A 225 -0.55 -5.78 10.36
CA GLY A 225 -1.76 -5.03 10.56
C GLY A 225 -1.88 -3.85 9.60
N TYR A 226 -3.04 -3.22 9.58
CA TYR A 226 -3.22 -1.95 8.90
C TYR A 226 -4.14 -1.02 9.67
N ALA A 227 -4.00 0.28 9.42
CA ALA A 227 -4.90 1.29 9.91
C ALA A 227 -5.38 2.17 8.75
N TYR A 228 -6.66 2.57 8.75
CA TYR A 228 -7.11 3.67 7.91
C TYR A 228 -7.32 4.90 8.77
N ILE A 229 -6.79 6.04 8.36
CA ILE A 229 -7.05 7.33 9.00
C ILE A 229 -7.71 8.28 8.01
N ASP A 230 -8.86 8.85 8.38
CA ASP A 230 -9.68 9.68 7.49
C ASP A 230 -9.19 11.14 7.49
N PRO A 231 -8.57 11.62 6.39
CA PRO A 231 -8.08 12.99 6.30
C PRO A 231 -9.19 14.03 6.48
N SER A 232 -10.40 13.73 5.99
CA SER A 232 -11.54 14.64 6.04
C SER A 232 -12.08 14.86 7.46
N SER A 233 -11.84 13.89 8.35
CA SER A 233 -12.16 14.00 9.78
C SER A 233 -11.19 14.92 10.54
N ILE A 234 -9.99 15.13 9.98
CA ILE A 234 -8.94 16.00 10.53
C ILE A 234 -9.10 17.42 9.99
N GLN A 235 -9.09 17.54 8.66
CA GLN A 235 -9.19 18.82 7.97
C GLN A 235 -9.86 18.63 6.61
N ALA A 236 -10.84 19.48 6.30
CA ALA A 236 -11.54 19.42 5.02
C ALA A 236 -10.61 19.77 3.84
N ASP A 237 -10.87 19.15 2.70
CA ASP A 237 -10.10 19.31 1.47
C ASP A 237 -10.62 20.49 0.62
N ASN A 238 -10.64 21.69 1.20
CA ASN A 238 -10.97 22.95 0.53
C ASN A 238 -10.59 24.16 1.40
N GLY A 239 -10.50 25.34 0.78
CA GLY A 239 -10.23 26.61 1.48
C GLY A 239 -11.31 27.02 2.48
N ALA A 240 -12.60 26.82 2.16
CA ALA A 240 -13.71 27.13 3.06
C ALA A 240 -13.65 26.36 4.41
N GLY A 241 -12.93 25.24 4.43
CA GLY A 241 -12.69 24.44 5.61
C GLY A 241 -11.59 24.96 6.52
N LEU A 242 -10.74 25.92 6.10
CA LEU A 242 -9.55 26.34 6.86
C LEU A 242 -9.88 27.05 8.18
N THR A 243 -11.06 27.65 8.31
CA THR A 243 -11.59 28.21 9.56
C THR A 243 -12.38 27.19 10.40
N LYS A 244 -12.40 25.92 9.95
CA LYS A 244 -13.02 24.75 10.60
C LYS A 244 -11.97 23.61 10.67
N GLY A 245 -12.38 22.44 11.15
CA GLY A 245 -11.46 21.30 11.34
C GLY A 245 -10.34 21.64 12.33
N ILE A 246 -9.25 20.88 12.32
CA ILE A 246 -8.15 21.09 13.27
C ILE A 246 -7.46 22.44 13.10
N ILE A 247 -7.33 22.95 11.87
CA ILE A 247 -6.73 24.26 11.60
C ILE A 247 -7.61 25.34 12.23
N GLY A 248 -8.90 25.33 11.93
CA GLY A 248 -9.87 26.27 12.48
C GLY A 248 -9.94 26.18 13.99
N LEU A 249 -9.99 24.98 14.56
CA LEU A 249 -10.02 24.77 16.01
C LEU A 249 -8.80 25.40 16.69
N THR A 250 -7.60 25.15 16.15
CA THR A 250 -6.35 25.71 16.67
C THR A 250 -6.33 27.23 16.58
N ASN A 251 -6.90 27.78 15.51
CA ASN A 251 -7.01 29.22 15.28
C ASN A 251 -8.30 29.85 15.83
N LYS A 252 -9.06 29.13 16.68
CA LYS A 252 -10.32 29.61 17.28
C LYS A 252 -11.32 30.16 16.24
N GLY A 253 -11.43 29.47 15.12
CA GLY A 253 -12.30 29.81 14.01
C GLY A 253 -11.84 30.97 13.14
N GLN A 254 -10.64 31.51 13.37
CA GLN A 254 -10.10 32.64 12.60
C GLN A 254 -9.23 32.18 11.41
N PRO A 255 -9.08 33.03 10.38
CA PRO A 255 -8.22 32.75 9.23
C PRO A 255 -6.77 32.48 9.63
N ARG A 256 -6.09 31.66 8.83
CA ARG A 256 -4.67 31.34 9.01
C ARG A 256 -3.77 32.56 8.81
N ARG A 257 -2.65 32.59 9.53
CA ARG A 257 -1.49 33.43 9.18
C ARG A 257 -0.75 32.83 7.99
N PRO A 258 0.10 33.61 7.27
CA PRO A 258 0.79 33.11 6.10
C PRO A 258 1.66 31.87 6.32
N ASP A 259 2.26 31.71 7.50
CA ASP A 259 3.12 30.56 7.81
C ASP A 259 2.42 29.47 8.64
N ASP A 260 1.11 29.55 8.87
CA ASP A 260 0.37 28.46 9.49
C ASP A 260 0.18 27.29 8.50
N TRP A 261 0.22 26.06 9.02
CA TRP A 261 0.00 24.81 8.29
C TRP A 261 -1.18 24.79 7.32
N GLY A 262 -0.99 24.17 6.16
CA GLY A 262 -2.06 23.77 5.24
C GLY A 262 -2.63 22.39 5.55
N ALA A 263 -3.61 21.97 4.76
CA ALA A 263 -4.28 20.68 4.93
C ALA A 263 -3.31 19.49 4.84
N LEU A 264 -2.28 19.53 3.99
CA LEU A 264 -1.28 18.45 3.91
C LEU A 264 -0.55 18.24 5.25
N ARG A 265 -0.15 19.35 5.89
CA ARG A 265 0.53 19.32 7.18
C ARG A 265 -0.42 19.00 8.34
N ALA A 266 -1.68 19.41 8.24
CA ALA A 266 -2.74 19.03 9.19
C ALA A 266 -3.07 17.54 9.12
N TRP A 267 -3.19 16.95 7.93
CA TRP A 267 -3.37 15.52 7.74
C TRP A 267 -2.18 14.73 8.28
N ALA A 268 -0.95 15.20 8.02
CA ALA A 268 0.27 14.61 8.59
C ALA A 268 0.31 14.68 10.13
N TRP A 269 -0.15 15.79 10.71
CA TRP A 269 -0.31 15.90 12.17
C TRP A 269 -1.35 14.90 12.68
N GLY A 270 -2.48 14.72 12.00
CA GLY A 270 -3.49 13.74 12.39
C GLY A 270 -2.96 12.30 12.33
N ALA A 271 -2.19 11.94 11.30
CA ALA A 271 -1.45 10.68 11.24
C ALA A 271 -0.49 10.51 12.43
N SER A 272 0.22 11.57 12.80
CA SER A 272 1.10 11.57 13.98
C SER A 272 0.33 11.32 15.28
N ARG A 273 -0.89 11.85 15.42
CA ARG A 273 -1.78 11.57 16.57
C ARG A 273 -2.32 10.14 16.54
N GLY A 274 -2.59 9.60 15.35
CA GLY A 274 -2.92 8.18 15.19
C GLY A 274 -1.77 7.28 15.63
N LEU A 275 -0.52 7.65 15.30
CA LEU A 275 0.67 6.93 15.73
C LEU A 275 0.84 6.97 17.26
N ASP A 276 0.50 8.09 17.92
CA ASP A 276 0.49 8.18 19.39
C ASP A 276 -0.41 7.09 20.00
N TYR A 277 -1.60 6.85 19.42
CA TYR A 277 -2.47 5.75 19.84
C TYR A 277 -1.86 4.39 19.57
N LEU A 278 -1.30 4.15 18.37
CA LEU A 278 -0.70 2.87 18.01
C LEU A 278 0.48 2.50 18.92
N GLN A 279 1.22 3.49 19.43
CA GLN A 279 2.27 3.28 20.44
C GLN A 279 1.75 2.70 21.78
N THR A 280 0.45 2.83 22.06
CA THR A 280 -0.19 2.27 23.26
C THR A 280 -0.75 0.86 23.03
N GLU A 281 -0.87 0.42 21.78
CA GLU A 281 -1.42 -0.89 21.43
C GLU A 281 -0.32 -1.96 21.49
N LYS A 282 -0.42 -2.87 22.46
CA LYS A 282 0.60 -3.92 22.69
C LYS A 282 0.73 -4.88 21.51
N ALA A 283 -0.32 -5.07 20.73
CA ALA A 283 -0.29 -5.93 19.54
C ALA A 283 0.36 -5.26 18.32
N VAL A 284 0.76 -3.98 18.40
CA VAL A 284 1.43 -3.24 17.32
C VAL A 284 2.92 -3.10 17.63
N ASP A 285 3.77 -3.46 16.67
CA ASP A 285 5.18 -3.07 16.72
C ASP A 285 5.28 -1.60 16.31
N ALA A 286 5.26 -0.73 17.32
CA ALA A 286 5.23 0.72 17.11
C ALA A 286 6.50 1.28 16.44
N ASN A 287 7.60 0.52 16.40
CA ASN A 287 8.81 0.90 15.67
C ASN A 287 8.76 0.51 14.19
N ARG A 288 7.69 -0.16 13.77
CA ARG A 288 7.46 -0.65 12.40
C ARG A 288 6.10 -0.20 11.86
N VAL A 289 5.73 1.04 12.17
CA VAL A 289 4.55 1.67 11.59
C VAL A 289 4.95 2.44 10.32
N GLY A 290 4.31 2.11 9.21
CA GLY A 290 4.44 2.83 7.95
C GLY A 290 3.29 3.80 7.69
N ILE A 291 3.45 4.67 6.70
CA ILE A 291 2.41 5.56 6.18
C ILE A 291 2.27 5.42 4.66
N GLU A 292 1.04 5.39 4.17
CA GLU A 292 0.72 5.29 2.74
C GLU A 292 -0.31 6.34 2.32
N GLY A 293 -0.18 6.79 1.08
CA GLY A 293 -1.25 7.49 0.39
C GLY A 293 -0.99 7.59 -1.12
N VAL A 294 -2.08 7.77 -1.87
CA VAL A 294 -2.06 8.04 -3.32
C VAL A 294 -2.47 9.49 -3.60
N SER A 295 -1.90 10.11 -4.64
CA SER A 295 -2.29 11.45 -5.10
C SER A 295 -2.04 12.52 -4.03
N ARG A 296 -3.02 13.38 -3.72
CA ARG A 296 -2.97 14.33 -2.60
C ARG A 296 -2.64 13.68 -1.25
N TYR A 297 -3.04 12.43 -1.04
CA TYR A 297 -2.68 11.70 0.17
C TYR A 297 -1.27 11.11 0.09
N GLY A 298 -0.75 10.86 -1.11
CA GLY A 298 0.68 10.58 -1.30
C GLY A 298 1.55 11.77 -0.96
N LYS A 299 1.10 13.00 -1.29
CA LYS A 299 1.74 14.24 -0.81
C LYS A 299 1.76 14.27 0.72
N ALA A 300 0.60 14.00 1.35
CA ALA A 300 0.48 13.99 2.81
C ALA A 300 1.30 12.89 3.48
N ALA A 301 1.41 11.70 2.89
CA ALA A 301 2.23 10.60 3.38
C ALA A 301 3.72 10.95 3.34
N LEU A 302 4.19 11.61 2.27
CA LEU A 302 5.57 12.07 2.19
C LEU A 302 5.86 13.21 3.19
N VAL A 303 4.92 14.14 3.37
CA VAL A 303 5.00 15.17 4.43
C VAL A 303 5.04 14.51 5.81
N THR A 304 4.20 13.49 6.05
CA THR A 304 4.20 12.73 7.32
C THR A 304 5.55 12.09 7.55
N MET A 305 6.09 11.37 6.57
CA MET A 305 7.41 10.77 6.64
C MET A 305 8.48 11.82 6.93
N ALA A 306 8.50 12.95 6.22
CA ALA A 306 9.53 13.96 6.39
C ALA A 306 9.51 14.62 7.78
N PHE A 307 8.34 14.89 8.34
CA PHE A 307 8.18 15.67 9.57
C PHE A 307 8.10 14.84 10.86
N ASP A 308 7.54 13.63 10.80
CA ASP A 308 7.50 12.73 11.95
C ASP A 308 8.47 11.56 11.76
N THR A 309 9.59 11.63 12.47
CA THR A 309 10.68 10.65 12.38
C THR A 309 10.35 9.29 12.99
N ARG A 310 9.19 9.14 13.65
CA ARG A 310 8.75 7.88 14.26
C ARG A 310 8.17 6.89 13.25
N PHE A 311 7.64 7.36 12.12
CA PHE A 311 7.21 6.46 11.04
C PHE A 311 8.42 5.80 10.40
N ALA A 312 8.42 4.47 10.33
CA ALA A 312 9.55 3.67 9.88
C ALA A 312 9.68 3.64 8.34
N MET A 313 8.56 3.75 7.63
CA MET A 313 8.51 3.59 6.17
C MET A 313 7.34 4.32 5.51
N GLY A 314 7.49 4.68 4.24
CA GLY A 314 6.44 5.31 3.44
C GLY A 314 6.24 4.68 2.06
N LEU A 315 4.99 4.43 1.68
CA LEU A 315 4.59 4.13 0.30
C LEU A 315 3.93 5.37 -0.31
N ILE A 316 4.61 6.00 -1.26
CA ILE A 316 4.25 7.30 -1.81
C ILE A 316 3.71 7.13 -3.22
N GLY A 317 2.39 6.97 -3.36
CA GLY A 317 1.71 6.72 -4.64
C GLY A 317 1.36 7.99 -5.40
N SER A 318 1.80 8.11 -6.65
CA SER A 318 1.39 9.14 -7.64
C SER A 318 1.25 10.55 -7.07
N SER A 319 2.19 10.97 -6.22
CA SER A 319 1.99 12.15 -5.35
C SER A 319 2.00 13.49 -6.10
N GLY A 320 2.76 13.63 -7.18
CA GLY A 320 2.75 14.83 -8.04
C GLY A 320 3.34 16.09 -7.38
N ALA A 321 2.94 17.28 -7.84
CA ALA A 321 3.54 18.57 -7.44
C ALA A 321 3.26 18.89 -5.97
N GLY A 322 4.27 19.22 -5.17
CA GLY A 322 4.10 19.35 -3.72
C GLY A 322 4.08 18.02 -2.97
N GLY A 323 4.32 16.92 -3.67
CA GLY A 323 4.78 15.64 -3.14
C GLY A 323 6.19 15.36 -3.66
N ALA A 324 6.35 14.25 -4.39
CA ALA A 324 7.65 13.79 -4.89
C ALA A 324 8.12 14.47 -6.19
N LYS A 325 7.24 15.15 -6.94
CA LYS A 325 7.62 15.87 -8.17
C LYS A 325 8.36 17.16 -7.84
N LEU A 326 9.48 17.41 -8.52
CA LEU A 326 10.20 18.68 -8.45
C LEU A 326 9.29 19.86 -8.86
N PHE A 327 9.26 20.91 -8.03
CA PHE A 327 8.57 22.17 -8.34
C PHE A 327 9.21 22.89 -9.52
N ARG A 328 10.55 22.82 -9.63
CA ARG A 328 11.32 23.41 -10.73
C ARG A 328 11.09 22.77 -12.11
N ARG A 329 10.41 21.63 -12.17
CA ARG A 329 10.01 21.00 -13.44
C ARG A 329 8.69 21.54 -13.96
N ASN A 330 8.72 22.01 -15.20
CA ASN A 330 7.56 22.44 -15.96
C ASN A 330 6.98 21.26 -16.77
N PHE A 331 6.29 20.34 -16.10
CA PHE A 331 5.65 19.20 -16.75
C PHE A 331 4.41 18.80 -15.93
N GLY A 332 3.22 18.78 -16.53
CA GLY A 332 1.98 18.52 -15.79
C GLY A 332 1.63 19.62 -14.77
N GLU A 333 1.24 19.21 -13.56
CA GLU A 333 0.86 20.09 -12.44
C GLU A 333 2.00 21.04 -12.05
N ALA A 334 1.72 22.33 -11.95
CA ALA A 334 2.69 23.37 -11.65
C ALA A 334 2.47 24.01 -10.28
N VAL A 335 3.44 24.81 -9.82
CA VAL A 335 3.32 25.63 -8.60
C VAL A 335 2.06 26.49 -8.65
N GLU A 336 1.76 27.05 -9.82
CA GLU A 336 0.62 27.93 -10.05
C GLU A 336 -0.73 27.25 -9.75
N ASN A 337 -0.89 25.95 -10.04
CA ASN A 337 -2.08 25.18 -9.66
C ASN A 337 -2.26 25.19 -8.13
N LEU A 338 -1.19 24.86 -7.41
CA LEU A 338 -1.15 24.81 -5.95
C LEU A 338 -1.25 26.19 -5.28
N THR A 339 -1.01 27.29 -6.00
CA THR A 339 -1.29 28.64 -5.49
C THR A 339 -2.71 29.12 -5.78
N GLY A 340 -3.41 28.46 -6.71
CA GLY A 340 -4.76 28.80 -7.10
C GLY A 340 -5.78 28.46 -6.01
N SER A 341 -6.94 29.13 -6.05
CA SER A 341 -8.02 28.93 -5.08
C SER A 341 -8.54 27.49 -5.00
N GLY A 342 -8.29 26.66 -6.02
CA GLY A 342 -8.66 25.25 -6.03
C GLY A 342 -7.81 24.36 -5.11
N GLU A 343 -6.56 24.74 -4.81
CA GLU A 343 -5.58 23.84 -4.18
C GLU A 343 -4.70 24.51 -3.09
N TYR A 344 -4.70 25.84 -2.96
CA TYR A 344 -3.85 26.55 -1.99
C TYR A 344 -4.05 26.12 -0.53
N HIS A 345 -5.22 25.57 -0.19
CA HIS A 345 -5.51 25.09 1.15
C HIS A 345 -4.63 23.91 1.54
N TRP A 346 -4.02 23.21 0.58
CA TRP A 346 -3.00 22.18 0.85
C TRP A 346 -1.71 22.75 1.44
N MET A 347 -1.39 23.99 1.10
CA MET A 347 -0.09 24.63 1.34
C MET A 347 -0.16 25.66 2.48
N ALA A 348 1.00 26.12 2.93
CA ALA A 348 1.10 27.37 3.70
C ALA A 348 0.61 28.55 2.84
N GLY A 349 0.12 29.60 3.49
CA GLY A 349 -0.21 30.85 2.80
C GLY A 349 1.00 31.45 2.07
N ASN A 350 2.19 31.40 2.67
CA ASN A 350 3.44 31.86 2.07
C ASN A 350 3.76 31.20 0.71
N PHE A 351 3.25 29.99 0.45
CA PHE A 351 3.48 29.30 -0.81
C PHE A 351 2.89 30.06 -2.01
N LEU A 352 1.84 30.87 -1.82
CA LEU A 352 1.26 31.70 -2.87
C LEU A 352 2.26 32.67 -3.48
N LYS A 353 3.31 33.07 -2.75
CA LYS A 353 4.36 33.96 -3.26
C LYS A 353 4.96 33.42 -4.56
N TYR A 354 5.20 32.12 -4.64
CA TYR A 354 5.86 31.48 -5.78
C TYR A 354 5.00 31.36 -7.03
N GLY A 355 3.70 31.68 -6.94
CA GLY A 355 2.80 31.87 -8.08
C GLY A 355 2.58 33.34 -8.45
N ALA A 356 3.16 34.30 -7.72
CA ALA A 356 2.87 35.72 -7.89
C ALA A 356 3.45 36.30 -9.19
N ALA A 357 2.56 36.83 -10.04
CA ALA A 357 2.92 37.66 -11.18
C ALA A 357 3.12 39.12 -10.77
N GLU A 358 2.32 39.61 -9.82
CA GLU A 358 2.39 40.98 -9.31
C GLU A 358 2.14 40.98 -7.80
N ALA A 359 3.12 41.46 -7.04
CA ALA A 359 3.03 41.65 -5.60
C ALA A 359 3.91 42.81 -5.13
N GLY A 360 3.76 43.23 -3.88
CA GLY A 360 4.63 44.23 -3.24
C GLY A 360 6.11 43.84 -3.21
N PHE A 361 6.41 42.54 -3.26
CA PHE A 361 7.76 41.97 -3.31
C PHE A 361 8.26 41.64 -4.73
N GLY A 362 7.51 42.05 -5.77
CA GLY A 362 7.81 41.66 -7.16
C GLY A 362 7.17 40.33 -7.56
N SER A 363 7.60 39.77 -8.69
CA SER A 363 7.19 38.44 -9.14
C SER A 363 8.13 37.37 -8.57
N MET A 364 7.59 36.18 -8.29
CA MET A 364 8.38 34.99 -7.96
C MET A 364 7.87 33.79 -8.74
N ASN A 365 8.71 32.79 -8.93
CA ASN A 365 8.46 31.58 -9.69
C ASN A 365 9.08 30.35 -8.98
N PRO A 366 8.95 29.13 -9.51
CA PRO A 366 9.48 27.91 -8.87
C PRO A 366 10.98 27.95 -8.52
N GLN A 367 11.81 28.69 -9.27
CA GLN A 367 13.24 28.81 -8.98
C GLN A 367 13.53 29.54 -7.66
N ASP A 368 12.61 30.41 -7.23
CA ASP A 368 12.75 31.25 -6.03
C ASP A 368 12.40 30.50 -4.74
N LEU A 369 11.84 29.29 -4.84
CA LEU A 369 11.62 28.41 -3.70
C LEU A 369 12.96 28.06 -3.04
N PRO A 370 13.12 28.21 -1.71
CA PRO A 370 14.39 27.87 -1.05
C PRO A 370 14.66 26.37 -0.98
N VAL A 371 13.66 25.55 -1.30
CA VAL A 371 13.69 24.08 -1.25
C VAL A 371 13.05 23.46 -2.50
N ASP A 372 13.24 22.16 -2.70
CA ASP A 372 12.51 21.37 -3.71
C ASP A 372 12.24 19.93 -3.22
N ALA A 373 11.48 19.14 -3.99
CA ALA A 373 10.98 17.83 -3.59
C ALA A 373 12.07 16.80 -3.23
N HIS A 374 13.26 16.90 -3.82
CA HIS A 374 14.39 16.04 -3.45
C HIS A 374 14.84 16.26 -2.00
N GLU A 375 14.74 17.48 -1.49
CA GLU A 375 15.02 17.77 -0.08
C GLU A 375 13.94 17.24 0.85
N LEU A 376 12.67 17.24 0.42
CA LEU A 376 11.59 16.60 1.18
C LEU A 376 11.80 15.09 1.30
N ILE A 377 12.20 14.44 0.21
CA ILE A 377 12.58 13.02 0.22
C ILE A 377 13.82 12.82 1.11
N ALA A 378 14.81 13.71 1.03
CA ALA A 378 16.00 13.63 1.87
C ALA A 378 15.71 13.77 3.37
N LEU A 379 14.70 14.56 3.78
CA LEU A 379 14.25 14.64 5.19
C LEU A 379 13.79 13.29 5.76
N CYS A 380 13.44 12.33 4.90
CA CYS A 380 13.05 10.98 5.28
C CYS A 380 14.27 10.09 5.60
N ALA A 381 15.45 10.39 5.05
CA ALA A 381 16.65 9.58 5.21
C ALA A 381 17.05 9.43 6.71
N PRO A 382 17.56 8.25 7.13
CA PRO A 382 17.82 7.04 6.35
C PRO A 382 16.63 6.07 6.26
N ARG A 383 15.41 6.50 6.61
CA ARG A 383 14.22 5.64 6.68
C ARG A 383 13.70 5.25 5.30
N LEU A 384 12.87 4.22 5.29
CA LEU A 384 12.42 3.54 4.09
C LEU A 384 11.40 4.40 3.31
N VAL A 385 11.68 4.75 2.07
CA VAL A 385 10.74 5.48 1.20
C VAL A 385 10.62 4.76 -0.14
N PHE A 386 9.41 4.32 -0.47
CA PHE A 386 9.06 3.71 -1.75
C PHE A 386 8.22 4.69 -2.56
N ILE A 387 8.75 5.18 -3.67
CA ILE A 387 8.05 6.08 -4.59
C ILE A 387 7.41 5.24 -5.70
N SER A 388 6.09 5.32 -5.80
CA SER A 388 5.24 4.49 -6.66
C SER A 388 4.50 5.35 -7.67
N TYR A 389 4.53 4.95 -8.94
CA TYR A 389 3.75 5.60 -9.99
C TYR A 389 3.18 4.57 -10.96
N GLY A 390 2.03 4.89 -11.55
CA GLY A 390 1.45 4.14 -12.65
C GLY A 390 1.95 4.65 -14.00
N VAL A 391 1.23 4.30 -15.06
CA VAL A 391 1.49 4.74 -16.43
C VAL A 391 0.36 5.65 -16.95
N PRO A 392 0.68 6.70 -17.71
CA PRO A 392 -0.31 7.57 -18.33
C PRO A 392 -1.33 6.82 -19.19
N GLU A 393 -0.90 5.79 -19.90
CA GLU A 393 -1.72 4.98 -20.80
C GLU A 393 -2.86 4.24 -20.06
N GLN A 394 -2.77 4.10 -18.74
CA GLN A 394 -3.76 3.45 -17.90
C GLN A 394 -4.45 4.42 -16.93
N GLY A 395 -4.16 5.73 -17.05
CA GLY A 395 -4.83 6.78 -16.29
C GLY A 395 -4.01 7.39 -15.15
N ASP A 396 -2.72 7.03 -14.96
CA ASP A 396 -1.82 7.82 -14.12
C ASP A 396 -1.31 9.03 -14.91
N ALA A 397 -2.16 10.04 -15.01
CA ALA A 397 -1.98 11.15 -15.95
C ALA A 397 -0.57 11.74 -15.90
N ARG A 398 -0.07 12.17 -17.08
CA ARG A 398 1.19 12.94 -17.20
C ARG A 398 1.25 14.14 -16.26
N TRP A 399 0.08 14.61 -15.80
CA TRP A 399 -0.13 15.58 -14.74
C TRP A 399 0.79 15.41 -13.51
N VAL A 400 1.09 14.17 -13.09
CA VAL A 400 1.89 13.93 -11.87
C VAL A 400 3.40 13.79 -12.08
N ASP A 401 3.87 13.88 -13.33
CA ASP A 401 5.29 13.88 -13.74
C ASP A 401 6.13 12.76 -13.08
N GLN A 402 5.91 11.53 -13.56
CA GLN A 402 6.65 10.35 -13.10
C GLN A 402 8.17 10.57 -13.18
N ARG A 403 8.65 11.17 -14.27
CA ARG A 403 10.06 11.48 -14.47
C ARG A 403 10.57 12.49 -13.45
N GLY A 404 9.84 13.56 -13.19
CA GLY A 404 10.21 14.54 -12.17
C GLY A 404 10.31 13.95 -10.76
N SER A 405 9.48 12.97 -10.43
CA SER A 405 9.61 12.24 -9.16
C SER A 405 10.86 11.36 -9.10
N PHE A 406 11.23 10.71 -10.22
CA PHE A 406 12.44 9.93 -10.33
C PHE A 406 13.67 10.83 -10.17
N MET A 407 13.69 11.96 -10.86
CA MET A 407 14.74 12.97 -10.73
C MET A 407 14.91 13.46 -9.28
N ALA A 408 13.80 13.73 -8.57
CA ALA A 408 13.84 14.12 -7.17
C ALA A 408 14.46 13.01 -6.29
N ALA A 409 14.10 11.76 -6.53
CA ALA A 409 14.63 10.62 -5.79
C ALA A 409 16.14 10.40 -6.05
N VAL A 410 16.61 10.59 -7.29
CA VAL A 410 18.04 10.56 -7.62
C VAL A 410 18.79 11.65 -6.85
N ALA A 411 18.30 12.89 -6.89
CA ALA A 411 18.93 14.02 -6.20
C ALA A 411 18.94 13.85 -4.66
N ALA A 412 17.95 13.18 -4.08
CA ALA A 412 17.89 12.87 -2.66
C ALA A 412 18.92 11.81 -2.22
N GLY A 413 19.39 10.97 -3.14
CA GLY A 413 20.26 9.81 -2.86
C GLY A 413 21.56 10.15 -2.11
N ARG A 414 22.13 11.34 -2.36
CA ARG A 414 23.34 11.82 -1.67
C ARG A 414 23.18 11.87 -0.15
N VAL A 415 21.99 12.26 0.34
CA VAL A 415 21.71 12.31 1.78
C VAL A 415 21.54 10.91 2.37
N TYR A 416 20.88 10.00 1.65
CA TYR A 416 20.79 8.59 2.06
C TYR A 416 22.18 7.98 2.26
N ARG A 417 23.07 8.17 1.28
CA ARG A 417 24.45 7.66 1.35
C ARG A 417 25.27 8.32 2.46
N LEU A 418 25.11 9.63 2.69
CA LEU A 418 25.74 10.33 3.83
C LEU A 418 25.36 9.68 5.16
N LEU A 419 24.11 9.24 5.31
CA LEU A 419 23.59 8.62 6.53
C LEU A 419 23.78 7.10 6.59
N GLY A 420 24.60 6.53 5.69
CA GLY A 420 24.90 5.10 5.67
C GLY A 420 23.79 4.21 5.10
N ALA A 421 22.75 4.80 4.49
CA ALA A 421 21.71 4.08 3.78
C ALA A 421 22.06 3.94 2.29
N LYS A 422 21.47 2.94 1.64
CA LYS A 422 21.52 2.77 0.19
C LYS A 422 20.39 3.57 -0.45
N ASP A 423 20.73 4.22 -1.55
CA ASP A 423 19.81 4.96 -2.41
C ASP A 423 19.36 4.10 -3.61
N LEU A 424 18.99 4.74 -4.71
CA LEU A 424 18.55 4.08 -5.94
C LEU A 424 19.67 3.35 -6.71
N GLY A 425 20.95 3.62 -6.41
CA GLY A 425 22.08 2.98 -7.10
C GLY A 425 22.33 3.46 -8.54
N VAL A 426 21.86 4.65 -8.91
CA VAL A 426 21.97 5.21 -10.28
C VAL A 426 22.88 6.44 -10.41
N GLY A 427 23.61 6.80 -9.34
CA GLY A 427 24.47 7.99 -9.30
C GLY A 427 23.74 9.28 -8.92
N ASP A 428 24.36 10.43 -9.17
CA ASP A 428 23.89 11.76 -8.71
C ASP A 428 23.40 12.67 -9.82
N ASP A 429 23.57 12.27 -11.08
CA ASP A 429 23.13 13.05 -12.23
C ASP A 429 21.62 12.90 -12.44
N TYR A 430 20.83 13.62 -11.64
CA TYR A 430 19.37 13.57 -11.72
C TYR A 430 18.82 14.03 -13.08
N MET A 431 19.57 14.79 -13.87
CA MET A 431 19.12 15.25 -15.19
C MET A 431 19.19 14.13 -16.24
N ASN A 432 20.26 13.33 -16.20
CA ASN A 432 20.54 12.31 -17.20
C ASN A 432 20.35 10.86 -16.71
N ALA A 433 20.07 10.65 -15.42
CA ALA A 433 19.80 9.32 -14.88
C ALA A 433 18.65 8.65 -15.66
N LYS A 434 18.87 7.39 -16.05
CA LYS A 434 17.89 6.63 -16.81
C LYS A 434 16.81 6.09 -15.88
N MET A 435 15.59 6.58 -16.04
CA MET A 435 14.41 6.01 -15.37
C MET A 435 14.26 4.53 -15.76
N PRO A 436 13.99 3.61 -14.81
CA PRO A 436 13.84 2.20 -15.12
C PRO A 436 12.59 1.97 -16.00
N ALA A 437 12.56 0.84 -16.72
CA ALA A 437 11.39 0.51 -17.54
C ALA A 437 10.17 0.22 -16.66
N VAL A 438 8.96 0.33 -17.24
CA VAL A 438 7.72 -0.05 -16.55
C VAL A 438 7.84 -1.49 -16.06
N ASN A 439 7.40 -1.72 -14.82
CA ASN A 439 7.51 -2.94 -14.04
C ASN A 439 8.92 -3.34 -13.57
N GLU A 440 9.97 -2.60 -13.94
CA GLU A 440 11.29 -2.71 -13.35
C GLU A 440 11.43 -1.70 -12.20
N GLY A 441 11.85 -2.18 -11.02
CA GLY A 441 11.98 -1.34 -9.83
C GLY A 441 13.43 -1.22 -9.38
N LEU A 442 13.80 -0.04 -8.87
CA LEU A 442 15.05 0.18 -8.16
C LEU A 442 14.77 -0.04 -6.67
N LEU A 443 14.81 -1.30 -6.24
CA LEU A 443 14.31 -1.73 -4.92
C LEU A 443 15.42 -2.19 -3.97
N GLU A 444 16.70 -2.01 -4.31
CA GLU A 444 17.81 -2.54 -3.49
C GLU A 444 18.16 -1.65 -2.27
N GLY A 445 17.75 -0.38 -2.29
CA GLY A 445 18.03 0.60 -1.24
C GLY A 445 16.84 0.95 -0.35
N GLN A 446 17.13 1.71 0.72
CA GLN A 446 16.12 2.31 1.60
C GLN A 446 15.34 3.42 0.90
N LEU A 447 15.92 4.05 -0.12
CA LEU A 447 15.16 4.82 -1.10
C LEU A 447 14.87 3.91 -2.31
N ALA A 448 13.61 3.79 -2.68
CA ALA A 448 13.15 2.95 -3.76
C ALA A 448 12.24 3.72 -4.72
N TRP A 449 12.28 3.34 -6.00
CA TRP A 449 11.40 3.89 -7.03
C TRP A 449 10.94 2.78 -7.98
N ARG A 450 9.64 2.71 -8.26
CA ARG A 450 9.08 1.74 -9.22
C ARG A 450 7.85 2.28 -9.93
N GLN A 451 7.86 2.18 -11.26
CA GLN A 451 6.68 2.39 -12.09
C GLN A 451 5.96 1.06 -12.38
N HIS A 452 4.65 1.00 -12.17
CA HIS A 452 3.81 -0.15 -12.51
C HIS A 452 2.94 0.12 -13.74
N ASP A 453 2.38 -0.93 -14.32
CA ASP A 453 1.54 -0.91 -15.52
C ASP A 453 0.04 -0.61 -15.25
N GLY A 454 -0.25 0.04 -14.12
CA GLY A 454 -1.60 0.42 -13.71
C GLY A 454 -1.85 1.92 -13.90
N GLY A 455 -3.07 2.38 -13.60
CA GLY A 455 -3.44 3.79 -13.63
C GLY A 455 -3.03 4.56 -12.37
N HIS A 456 -3.77 5.62 -12.04
CA HIS A 456 -3.54 6.46 -10.85
C HIS A 456 -3.90 5.75 -9.54
N THR A 457 -3.04 4.81 -9.14
CA THR A 457 -3.16 3.94 -7.96
C THR A 457 -1.74 3.47 -7.59
N ASP A 458 -1.55 2.88 -6.42
CA ASP A 458 -0.34 2.14 -6.05
C ASP A 458 -0.61 0.62 -5.91
N GLY A 459 -1.83 0.17 -6.20
CA GLY A 459 -2.31 -1.22 -6.07
C GLY A 459 -1.29 -2.26 -6.55
N PRO A 460 -0.81 -2.18 -7.80
CA PRO A 460 0.15 -3.14 -8.35
C PRO A 460 1.54 -3.13 -7.69
N ASN A 461 1.86 -2.11 -6.88
CA ASN A 461 3.13 -2.00 -6.16
C ASN A 461 3.10 -2.65 -4.77
N TRP A 462 1.93 -2.94 -4.18
CA TRP A 462 1.85 -3.52 -2.82
C TRP A 462 2.64 -4.82 -2.65
N ARG A 463 2.57 -5.75 -3.61
CA ARG A 463 3.33 -7.01 -3.55
C ARG A 463 4.85 -6.80 -3.54
N TYR A 464 5.33 -5.74 -4.20
CA TYR A 464 6.75 -5.38 -4.23
C TYR A 464 7.15 -4.59 -2.99
N PHE A 465 6.28 -3.68 -2.54
CA PHE A 465 6.46 -2.87 -1.34
C PHE A 465 6.59 -3.74 -0.09
N ILE A 466 5.67 -4.70 0.12
CA ILE A 466 5.68 -5.57 1.31
C ILE A 466 6.99 -6.36 1.38
N GLN A 467 7.38 -7.03 0.28
CA GLN A 467 8.63 -7.79 0.22
C GLN A 467 9.87 -6.93 0.43
N TRP A 468 9.86 -5.72 -0.14
CA TRP A 468 10.92 -4.73 0.05
C TRP A 468 11.02 -4.32 1.52
N ALA A 469 9.89 -3.95 2.14
CA ALA A 469 9.84 -3.52 3.54
C ALA A 469 10.25 -4.64 4.50
N ASP A 470 9.74 -5.85 4.30
CA ASP A 470 10.07 -7.04 5.10
C ASP A 470 11.56 -7.29 5.18
N ARG A 471 12.26 -7.18 4.03
CA ARG A 471 13.71 -7.37 3.97
C ARG A 471 14.45 -6.38 4.85
N PHE A 472 14.00 -5.12 4.90
CA PHE A 472 14.65 -4.08 5.68
C PHE A 472 14.29 -4.11 7.17
N ILE A 473 13.06 -4.52 7.52
CA ILE A 473 12.65 -4.62 8.93
C ILE A 473 12.89 -6.02 9.53
N GLY A 474 13.36 -6.97 8.71
CA GLY A 474 13.58 -8.36 9.11
C GLY A 474 12.28 -9.09 9.46
N HIS A 475 11.14 -8.67 8.88
CA HIS A 475 9.87 -9.36 9.07
C HIS A 475 9.87 -10.67 8.29
N LYS A 476 9.25 -11.70 8.88
CA LYS A 476 9.10 -13.00 8.26
C LYS A 476 7.62 -13.37 8.32
N PRO A 477 6.96 -13.52 7.18
CA PRO A 477 5.55 -13.89 7.15
C PRO A 477 5.31 -15.23 7.87
N PRO A 478 4.17 -15.39 8.57
CA PRO A 478 3.78 -16.67 9.16
C PRO A 478 3.69 -17.77 8.11
N VAL A 479 4.14 -18.98 8.47
CA VAL A 479 4.11 -20.15 7.58
C VAL A 479 2.81 -20.93 7.76
N THR A 480 1.76 -20.53 7.03
CA THR A 480 0.46 -21.23 7.01
C THR A 480 0.04 -21.58 5.59
N ALA A 481 -0.83 -22.58 5.46
CA ALA A 481 -1.25 -23.16 4.18
C ALA A 481 -2.01 -22.17 3.26
N ASP A 482 -2.54 -21.08 3.80
CA ASP A 482 -3.29 -20.03 3.13
C ASP A 482 -2.47 -18.79 2.78
N ARG A 483 -1.24 -18.66 3.30
CA ARG A 483 -0.37 -17.51 3.04
C ARG A 483 0.53 -17.75 1.82
N PRO A 484 0.89 -16.71 1.04
CA PRO A 484 1.76 -16.87 -0.13
C PRO A 484 3.20 -17.16 0.30
N ILE A 485 3.67 -18.40 0.10
CA ILE A 485 5.06 -18.80 0.43
C ILE A 485 5.77 -19.35 -0.82
N PRO A 486 6.91 -18.76 -1.25
CA PRO A 486 7.65 -19.26 -2.39
C PRO A 486 8.29 -20.61 -2.13
N ARG A 487 8.48 -21.38 -3.20
CA ARG A 487 9.50 -22.42 -3.24
C ARG A 487 10.88 -21.75 -3.39
N THR A 488 11.83 -22.10 -2.53
CA THR A 488 13.19 -21.50 -2.53
C THR A 488 14.22 -22.31 -3.31
N ASP A 489 13.89 -23.53 -3.72
CA ASP A 489 14.78 -24.33 -4.56
C ASP A 489 14.89 -23.74 -5.98
N LYS A 490 16.11 -23.74 -6.53
CA LYS A 490 16.43 -23.14 -7.83
C LYS A 490 15.55 -23.70 -8.96
N ASN A 491 15.23 -24.98 -8.92
CA ASN A 491 14.42 -25.60 -9.97
C ASN A 491 13.01 -25.04 -10.00
N SER A 492 12.37 -24.87 -8.83
CA SER A 492 11.04 -24.27 -8.72
C SER A 492 11.01 -22.79 -9.08
N GLN A 493 12.07 -22.04 -8.77
CA GLN A 493 12.19 -20.63 -9.19
C GLN A 493 12.25 -20.51 -10.72
N ILE A 494 13.06 -21.35 -11.38
CA ILE A 494 13.13 -21.39 -12.85
C ILE A 494 11.80 -21.86 -13.45
N ALA A 495 11.17 -22.87 -12.86
CA ALA A 495 9.89 -23.36 -13.31
C ALA A 495 8.79 -22.29 -13.24
N HIS A 496 8.73 -21.52 -12.15
CA HIS A 496 7.81 -20.39 -12.05
C HIS A 496 8.03 -19.40 -13.19
N ALA A 497 9.29 -19.00 -13.46
CA ALA A 497 9.62 -18.11 -14.58
C ALA A 497 9.16 -18.70 -15.94
N GLN A 498 9.37 -20.00 -16.18
CA GLN A 498 8.90 -20.66 -17.40
C GLN A 498 7.37 -20.70 -17.50
N LEU A 499 6.66 -20.88 -16.38
CA LEU A 499 5.20 -20.86 -16.34
C LEU A 499 4.65 -19.45 -16.58
N LEU A 500 5.33 -18.40 -16.13
CA LEU A 500 4.98 -17.01 -16.47
C LEU A 500 5.12 -16.76 -17.98
N GLU A 501 6.20 -17.25 -18.60
CA GLU A 501 6.37 -17.14 -20.05
C GLU A 501 5.37 -17.99 -20.83
N LYS A 502 4.97 -19.14 -20.29
CA LYS A 502 3.89 -19.98 -20.84
C LYS A 502 2.55 -19.24 -20.85
N ALA A 503 2.22 -18.54 -19.76
CA ALA A 503 0.96 -17.81 -19.60
C ALA A 503 0.74 -16.70 -20.65
N LYS A 504 1.83 -16.18 -21.21
CA LYS A 504 1.82 -15.14 -22.26
C LYS A 504 1.66 -15.69 -23.68
N LYS A 505 1.62 -17.01 -23.87
CA LYS A 505 1.63 -17.67 -25.17
C LYS A 505 0.30 -18.34 -25.48
N GLY A 506 -0.09 -18.29 -26.76
CA GLY A 506 -1.28 -18.97 -27.24
C GLY A 506 -2.58 -18.47 -26.62
N ARG A 507 -3.60 -19.33 -26.66
CA ARG A 507 -4.91 -19.13 -26.04
C ARG A 507 -5.11 -20.20 -24.97
N ILE A 508 -5.75 -19.84 -23.87
CA ILE A 508 -6.01 -20.77 -22.76
C ILE A 508 -7.49 -20.67 -22.40
N ASP A 509 -8.31 -21.65 -22.81
CA ASP A 509 -9.71 -21.74 -22.40
C ASP A 509 -9.88 -22.69 -21.19
N LEU A 510 -9.04 -23.72 -21.09
CA LEU A 510 -9.01 -24.70 -20.00
C LEU A 510 -7.67 -24.65 -19.26
N TYR A 511 -7.69 -24.20 -18.01
CA TYR A 511 -6.50 -23.99 -17.18
C TYR A 511 -6.41 -25.04 -16.07
N PHE A 512 -5.39 -25.89 -16.08
CA PHE A 512 -5.15 -26.85 -14.99
C PHE A 512 -4.17 -26.28 -13.98
N LEU A 513 -4.57 -26.19 -12.72
CA LEU A 513 -3.75 -25.74 -11.61
C LEU A 513 -3.62 -26.85 -10.57
N GLY A 514 -2.41 -27.06 -10.04
CA GLY A 514 -2.22 -28.04 -8.98
C GLY A 514 -0.77 -28.40 -8.68
N ASP A 515 -0.61 -29.58 -8.10
CA ASP A 515 0.67 -30.13 -7.66
C ASP A 515 1.31 -31.11 -8.68
N SER A 516 2.12 -32.06 -8.19
CA SER A 516 2.79 -33.07 -9.02
C SER A 516 1.84 -33.98 -9.77
N ILE A 517 0.66 -34.28 -9.22
CA ILE A 517 -0.35 -35.15 -9.88
C ILE A 517 -0.90 -34.42 -11.10
N THR A 518 -1.18 -33.12 -11.00
CA THR A 518 -1.56 -32.32 -12.16
C THR A 518 -0.41 -32.19 -13.14
N ARG A 519 0.80 -31.83 -12.68
CA ARG A 519 1.97 -31.57 -13.54
C ARG A 519 2.30 -32.72 -14.48
N ARG A 520 2.41 -33.95 -13.96
CA ARG A 520 2.89 -35.13 -14.73
C ARG A 520 2.07 -35.39 -15.98
N TRP A 521 0.78 -35.04 -15.98
CA TRP A 521 -0.11 -35.34 -17.10
C TRP A 521 0.26 -34.63 -18.40
N GLY A 522 0.72 -33.37 -18.33
CA GLY A 522 0.94 -32.52 -19.50
C GLY A 522 2.37 -32.03 -19.67
N ALA A 523 3.34 -32.67 -19.03
CA ALA A 523 4.73 -32.21 -18.99
C ALA A 523 5.62 -32.92 -20.03
N THR A 524 6.60 -32.20 -20.59
CA THR A 524 7.47 -32.74 -21.66
C THR A 524 8.43 -33.83 -21.19
N ASP A 525 8.73 -33.90 -19.89
CA ASP A 525 9.52 -34.96 -19.26
C ASP A 525 8.73 -36.27 -19.03
N TYR A 526 7.45 -36.33 -19.43
CA TYR A 526 6.56 -37.50 -19.37
C TYR A 526 5.85 -37.73 -20.71
N PRO A 527 6.56 -38.22 -21.75
CA PRO A 527 6.04 -38.23 -23.13
C PRO A 527 4.76 -39.03 -23.32
N GLU A 528 4.64 -40.22 -22.71
CA GLU A 528 3.41 -41.03 -22.81
C GLU A 528 2.20 -40.35 -22.18
N PHE A 529 2.40 -39.66 -21.06
CA PHE A 529 1.36 -38.90 -20.39
C PHE A 529 0.97 -37.65 -21.20
N LEU A 530 1.95 -36.97 -21.81
CA LEU A 530 1.71 -35.82 -22.68
C LEU A 530 0.91 -36.22 -23.93
N GLU A 531 1.18 -37.38 -24.54
CA GLU A 531 0.36 -37.89 -25.64
C GLU A 531 -1.06 -38.22 -25.17
N HIS A 532 -1.20 -38.81 -23.98
CA HIS A 532 -2.51 -39.02 -23.35
C HIS A 532 -3.25 -37.70 -23.07
N TRP A 533 -2.56 -36.65 -22.62
CA TRP A 533 -3.12 -35.31 -22.42
C TRP A 533 -3.67 -34.74 -23.73
N LYS A 534 -2.86 -34.76 -24.80
CA LYS A 534 -3.28 -34.29 -26.12
C LYS A 534 -4.51 -35.03 -26.60
N LYS A 535 -4.53 -36.37 -26.49
CA LYS A 535 -5.68 -37.19 -26.88
C LYS A 535 -6.98 -36.79 -26.17
N ASN A 536 -6.91 -36.34 -24.91
CA ASN A 536 -8.11 -36.07 -24.11
C ASN A 536 -8.53 -34.60 -24.08
N PHE A 537 -7.62 -33.65 -24.36
CA PHE A 537 -7.90 -32.22 -24.19
C PHE A 537 -7.60 -31.35 -25.41
N PHE A 538 -7.09 -31.93 -26.51
CA PHE A 538 -6.91 -31.21 -27.77
C PHE A 538 -8.24 -30.60 -28.24
N GLY A 539 -8.19 -29.36 -28.71
CA GLY A 539 -9.35 -28.61 -29.20
C GLY A 539 -10.04 -27.76 -28.14
N TRP A 540 -9.63 -27.86 -26.87
CA TRP A 540 -10.09 -26.99 -25.78
C TRP A 540 -9.03 -25.98 -25.32
N ASN A 541 -7.91 -25.85 -26.02
CA ASN A 541 -6.83 -24.93 -25.67
C ASN A 541 -6.37 -25.14 -24.22
N ALA A 542 -6.15 -26.41 -23.85
CA ALA A 542 -5.88 -26.82 -22.48
C ALA A 542 -4.41 -26.63 -22.10
N ALA A 543 -4.16 -25.90 -21.01
CA ALA A 543 -2.82 -25.62 -20.53
C ALA A 543 -2.61 -26.06 -19.07
N ASN A 544 -1.56 -26.84 -18.86
CA ASN A 544 -1.17 -27.34 -17.54
C ASN A 544 -0.20 -26.41 -16.82
N PHE A 545 -0.57 -25.95 -15.64
CA PHE A 545 0.20 -25.08 -14.76
C PHE A 545 0.48 -25.72 -13.39
N GLY A 546 0.40 -27.05 -13.31
CA GLY A 546 0.79 -27.81 -12.12
C GLY A 546 2.29 -27.76 -11.86
N TRP A 547 2.70 -27.77 -10.59
CA TRP A 547 4.13 -27.85 -10.22
C TRP A 547 4.39 -28.87 -9.12
N GLY A 548 5.48 -29.61 -9.25
CA GLY A 548 5.77 -30.76 -8.40
C GLY A 548 6.13 -30.37 -6.97
N GLY A 549 5.51 -31.03 -5.99
CA GLY A 549 5.79 -30.81 -4.56
C GLY A 549 5.16 -29.54 -3.97
N ASP A 550 4.40 -28.79 -4.77
CA ASP A 550 3.68 -27.62 -4.27
C ASP A 550 2.64 -28.01 -3.21
N MET A 551 2.72 -27.30 -2.09
CA MET A 551 1.65 -27.20 -1.12
C MET A 551 0.72 -26.03 -1.49
N THR A 552 -0.44 -25.92 -0.84
CA THR A 552 -1.41 -24.84 -1.11
C THR A 552 -0.77 -23.44 -1.05
N GLN A 553 0.06 -23.16 -0.04
CA GLN A 553 0.76 -21.89 0.12
C GLN A 553 1.69 -21.53 -1.06
N ASN A 554 2.23 -22.55 -1.74
CA ASN A 554 3.08 -22.36 -2.90
C ASN A 554 2.26 -21.98 -4.12
N ILE A 555 1.08 -22.59 -4.29
CA ILE A 555 0.13 -22.24 -5.34
C ILE A 555 -0.39 -20.81 -5.12
N VAL A 556 -0.78 -20.47 -3.88
CA VAL A 556 -1.18 -19.11 -3.49
C VAL A 556 -0.08 -18.11 -3.88
N TRP A 557 1.18 -18.42 -3.57
CA TRP A 557 2.33 -17.58 -3.96
C TRP A 557 2.43 -17.41 -5.48
N ARG A 558 2.38 -18.50 -6.26
CA ARG A 558 2.51 -18.42 -7.73
C ARG A 558 1.41 -17.57 -8.36
N LEU A 559 0.17 -17.68 -7.87
CA LEU A 559 -0.95 -16.85 -8.32
C LEU A 559 -0.73 -15.37 -7.96
N TYR A 560 -0.29 -15.08 -6.74
CA TYR A 560 0.12 -13.73 -6.32
C TYR A 560 1.23 -13.15 -7.20
N HIS A 561 2.13 -14.00 -7.70
CA HIS A 561 3.31 -13.63 -8.48
C HIS A 561 3.12 -13.85 -9.99
N GLY A 562 1.90 -13.67 -10.46
CA GLY A 562 1.59 -13.43 -11.87
C GLY A 562 1.25 -14.65 -12.73
N GLN A 563 1.17 -15.86 -12.17
CA GLN A 563 0.94 -17.07 -12.98
C GLN A 563 -0.39 -17.08 -13.76
N MET A 564 -1.37 -16.27 -13.33
CA MET A 564 -2.66 -16.11 -14.00
C MET A 564 -2.89 -14.67 -14.50
N ASP A 565 -1.91 -13.78 -14.36
CA ASP A 565 -2.07 -12.38 -14.78
C ASP A 565 -2.23 -12.31 -16.31
N GLY A 566 -3.28 -11.62 -16.78
CA GLY A 566 -3.60 -11.49 -18.20
C GLY A 566 -4.21 -12.75 -18.85
N VAL A 567 -4.34 -13.85 -18.12
CA VAL A 567 -4.94 -15.09 -18.62
C VAL A 567 -6.46 -15.05 -18.41
N ARG A 568 -7.23 -15.46 -19.42
CA ARG A 568 -8.70 -15.40 -19.41
C ARG A 568 -9.33 -16.77 -19.67
N PRO A 569 -9.14 -17.75 -18.77
CA PRO A 569 -9.70 -19.08 -18.95
C PRO A 569 -11.22 -19.05 -18.77
N LYS A 570 -11.91 -19.97 -19.44
CA LYS A 570 -13.34 -20.24 -19.22
C LYS A 570 -13.54 -21.26 -18.11
N VAL A 571 -12.62 -22.22 -17.99
CA VAL A 571 -12.65 -23.26 -16.97
C VAL A 571 -11.28 -23.39 -16.31
N VAL A 572 -11.26 -23.51 -14.98
CA VAL A 572 -10.08 -23.84 -14.20
C VAL A 572 -10.30 -25.18 -13.50
N VAL A 573 -9.40 -26.15 -13.69
CA VAL A 573 -9.40 -27.41 -12.93
C VAL A 573 -8.36 -27.29 -11.83
N LEU A 574 -8.80 -27.35 -10.56
CA LEU A 574 -7.93 -27.19 -9.39
C LEU A 574 -7.83 -28.51 -8.61
N LEU A 575 -6.62 -29.05 -8.49
CA LEU A 575 -6.28 -30.15 -7.57
C LEU A 575 -5.11 -29.72 -6.70
N ALA A 576 -5.32 -29.56 -5.39
CA ALA A 576 -4.31 -29.08 -4.46
C ALA A 576 -4.48 -29.69 -3.06
N GLY A 577 -3.38 -29.77 -2.31
CA GLY A 577 -3.39 -30.13 -0.89
C GLY A 577 -2.74 -31.47 -0.54
N THR A 578 -2.43 -32.35 -1.51
CA THR A 578 -1.83 -33.67 -1.20
C THR A 578 -0.48 -33.54 -0.48
N ASN A 579 0.31 -32.51 -0.82
CA ASN A 579 1.62 -32.28 -0.22
C ASN A 579 1.52 -31.69 1.19
N ASN A 580 0.38 -31.09 1.56
CA ASN A 580 0.13 -30.56 2.91
C ASN A 580 -0.23 -31.66 3.92
N VAL A 581 -0.52 -32.88 3.47
CA VAL A 581 -0.90 -34.02 4.33
C VAL A 581 0.12 -35.16 4.30
N GLY A 582 1.05 -35.18 3.34
CA GLY A 582 2.00 -36.28 3.16
C GLY A 582 3.08 -36.41 4.23
N ASN A 583 3.91 -37.45 4.10
CA ASN A 583 4.91 -37.91 5.08
C ASN A 583 5.99 -36.89 5.49
N ARG A 584 6.14 -35.80 4.74
CA ARG A 584 7.13 -34.74 5.02
C ARG A 584 6.62 -33.71 6.02
N MET A 585 5.36 -33.80 6.43
CA MET A 585 4.77 -32.87 7.38
C MET A 585 5.08 -33.32 8.82
N PRO A 586 5.50 -32.40 9.72
CA PRO A 586 5.76 -32.74 11.12
C PRO A 586 4.50 -33.28 11.79
N ALA A 587 4.63 -34.05 12.87
CA ALA A 587 3.48 -34.41 13.69
C ALA A 587 2.85 -33.14 14.32
N GLY A 588 1.53 -33.10 14.43
CA GLY A 588 0.81 -31.94 14.96
C GLY A 588 -0.69 -32.21 15.07
N ASP A 589 -1.45 -31.20 15.48
CA ASP A 589 -2.91 -31.29 15.57
C ASP A 589 -3.51 -31.58 14.19
N GLN A 590 -4.26 -32.69 14.10
CA GLN A 590 -4.87 -33.12 12.85
C GLN A 590 -6.04 -32.21 12.45
N GLN A 591 -6.84 -31.74 13.41
CA GLN A 591 -7.96 -30.84 13.12
C GLN A 591 -7.44 -29.50 12.62
N GLU A 592 -6.42 -28.94 13.28
CA GLU A 592 -5.79 -27.70 12.82
C GLU A 592 -5.26 -27.84 11.39
N ARG A 593 -4.61 -28.97 11.08
CA ARG A 593 -4.11 -29.24 9.72
C ARG A 593 -5.24 -29.30 8.70
N ILE A 594 -6.34 -29.97 9.02
CA ILE A 594 -7.53 -30.04 8.15
C ILE A 594 -8.03 -28.62 7.84
N GLU A 595 -8.18 -27.79 8.87
CA GLU A 595 -8.63 -26.40 8.71
C GLU A 595 -7.63 -25.57 7.90
N GLN A 596 -6.32 -25.70 8.15
CA GLN A 596 -5.29 -25.00 7.38
C GLN A 596 -5.33 -25.38 5.90
N VAL A 597 -5.40 -26.67 5.55
CA VAL A 597 -5.47 -27.09 4.15
C VAL A 597 -6.74 -26.60 3.47
N ALA A 598 -7.89 -26.67 4.15
CA ALA A 598 -9.14 -26.13 3.64
C ALA A 598 -9.06 -24.61 3.41
N ARG A 599 -8.48 -23.84 4.34
CA ARG A 599 -8.21 -22.40 4.15
C ARG A 599 -7.27 -22.14 2.97
N GLY A 600 -6.23 -22.94 2.82
CA GLY A 600 -5.30 -22.86 1.70
C GLY A 600 -5.98 -23.04 0.34
N ILE A 601 -6.86 -24.04 0.24
CA ILE A 601 -7.67 -24.26 -0.96
C ILE A 601 -8.64 -23.10 -1.19
N ARG A 602 -9.31 -22.58 -0.14
CA ARG A 602 -10.17 -21.40 -0.25
C ARG A 602 -9.41 -20.17 -0.76
N ALA A 603 -8.20 -19.92 -0.25
CA ALA A 603 -7.37 -18.80 -0.69
C ALA A 603 -6.98 -18.91 -2.18
N ILE A 604 -6.72 -20.13 -2.68
CA ILE A 604 -6.49 -20.37 -4.11
C ILE A 604 -7.77 -20.07 -4.91
N LEU A 605 -8.94 -20.53 -4.46
CA LEU A 605 -10.23 -20.26 -5.11
C LEU A 605 -10.53 -18.77 -5.19
N ASP A 606 -10.30 -18.03 -4.10
CA ASP A 606 -10.49 -16.58 -4.09
C ASP A 606 -9.57 -15.88 -5.09
N LEU A 607 -8.29 -16.25 -5.14
CA LEU A 607 -7.34 -15.70 -6.10
C LEU A 607 -7.74 -16.00 -7.54
N ILE A 608 -8.25 -17.20 -7.82
CA ILE A 608 -8.80 -17.55 -9.15
C ILE A 608 -10.01 -16.67 -9.45
N GLN A 609 -10.92 -16.45 -8.50
CA GLN A 609 -12.10 -15.60 -8.71
C GLN A 609 -11.74 -14.13 -8.93
N ILE A 610 -10.68 -13.62 -8.31
CA ILE A 610 -10.15 -12.27 -8.55
C ILE A 610 -9.50 -12.18 -9.92
N LYS A 611 -8.61 -13.12 -10.26
CA LYS A 611 -7.79 -13.08 -11.50
C LYS A 611 -8.55 -13.51 -12.74
N ALA A 612 -9.51 -14.42 -12.60
CA ALA A 612 -10.34 -14.96 -13.67
C ALA A 612 -11.84 -14.92 -13.28
N PRO A 613 -12.43 -13.72 -13.12
CA PRO A 613 -13.78 -13.54 -12.57
C PRO A 613 -14.91 -14.12 -13.42
N GLN A 614 -14.62 -14.58 -14.64
CA GLN A 614 -15.56 -15.25 -15.54
C GLN A 614 -15.35 -16.77 -15.61
N ALA A 615 -14.26 -17.31 -15.07
CA ALA A 615 -13.99 -18.74 -15.15
C ALA A 615 -14.86 -19.57 -14.20
N THR A 616 -15.32 -20.74 -14.63
CA THR A 616 -15.88 -21.76 -13.72
C THR A 616 -14.75 -22.62 -13.18
N VAL A 617 -14.68 -22.80 -11.86
CA VAL A 617 -13.67 -23.65 -11.23
C VAL A 617 -14.24 -25.03 -10.97
N ILE A 618 -13.58 -26.07 -11.49
CA ILE A 618 -13.80 -27.46 -11.11
C ILE A 618 -12.81 -27.77 -9.99
N LEU A 619 -13.29 -27.75 -8.75
CA LEU A 619 -12.52 -28.09 -7.56
C LEU A 619 -12.50 -29.62 -7.40
N MET A 620 -11.33 -30.22 -7.52
CA MET A 620 -11.13 -31.64 -7.31
C MET A 620 -11.03 -31.98 -5.81
N GLY A 621 -11.63 -33.09 -5.41
CA GLY A 621 -11.25 -33.74 -4.16
C GLY A 621 -9.79 -34.21 -4.20
N ILE A 622 -9.09 -34.13 -3.06
CA ILE A 622 -7.76 -34.70 -2.90
C ILE A 622 -7.85 -36.21 -3.12
N PHE A 623 -7.06 -36.72 -4.07
CA PHE A 623 -7.07 -38.14 -4.43
C PHE A 623 -6.53 -39.03 -3.30
N PRO A 624 -7.01 -40.29 -3.22
CA PRO A 624 -6.48 -41.27 -2.29
C PRO A 624 -4.99 -41.52 -2.58
N ARG A 625 -4.23 -41.77 -1.51
CA ARG A 625 -2.82 -42.16 -1.59
C ARG A 625 -2.56 -43.31 -0.64
N ASN A 626 -1.81 -44.32 -1.10
CA ASN A 626 -1.47 -45.49 -0.27
C ASN A 626 0.04 -45.63 -0.03
N ASP A 627 0.83 -44.65 -0.45
CA ASP A 627 2.21 -44.44 0.05
C ASP A 627 2.21 -44.11 1.56
N ASN A 628 1.10 -43.56 2.06
CA ASN A 628 0.75 -43.54 3.47
C ASN A 628 -0.77 -43.63 3.67
N MET A 629 -1.25 -44.79 4.11
CA MET A 629 -2.68 -44.97 4.38
C MET A 629 -3.18 -44.22 5.63
N GLN A 630 -2.28 -43.81 6.54
CA GLN A 630 -2.67 -43.11 7.79
C GLN A 630 -3.28 -41.73 7.52
N VAL A 631 -3.02 -41.14 6.35
CA VAL A 631 -3.56 -39.81 5.99
C VAL A 631 -4.93 -39.88 5.34
N MET A 632 -5.44 -41.07 5.00
CA MET A 632 -6.75 -41.22 4.35
C MET A 632 -7.92 -40.63 5.15
N PRO A 633 -8.04 -40.83 6.48
CA PRO A 633 -9.10 -40.18 7.26
C PRO A 633 -9.03 -38.65 7.20
N MET A 634 -7.81 -38.09 7.17
CA MET A 634 -7.59 -36.65 7.06
C MET A 634 -7.98 -36.14 5.67
N ILE A 635 -7.57 -36.84 4.60
CA ILE A 635 -7.98 -36.53 3.22
C ILE A 635 -9.50 -36.53 3.10
N ASN A 636 -10.19 -37.53 3.68
CA ASN A 636 -11.65 -37.61 3.63
C ASN A 636 -12.30 -36.41 4.33
N LYS A 637 -11.83 -36.01 5.52
CA LYS A 637 -12.33 -34.82 6.22
C LYS A 637 -12.05 -33.52 5.48
N ILE A 638 -10.88 -33.39 4.85
CA ILE A 638 -10.57 -32.23 4.00
C ILE A 638 -11.54 -32.19 2.81
N ASN A 639 -11.73 -33.32 2.12
CA ASN A 639 -12.63 -33.43 0.98
C ASN A 639 -14.09 -33.10 1.36
N GLU A 640 -14.56 -33.58 2.51
CA GLU A 640 -15.85 -33.21 3.08
C GLU A 640 -15.94 -31.69 3.25
N ARG A 641 -14.93 -31.08 3.89
CA ARG A 641 -14.92 -29.64 4.15
C ARG A 641 -14.89 -28.79 2.88
N ILE A 642 -14.01 -29.12 1.93
CA ILE A 642 -13.87 -28.32 0.69
C ILE A 642 -15.03 -28.53 -0.29
N SER A 643 -15.77 -29.65 -0.18
CA SER A 643 -16.99 -29.85 -0.98
C SER A 643 -18.03 -28.76 -0.70
N GLY A 644 -18.07 -28.24 0.53
CA GLY A 644 -18.92 -27.13 0.93
C GLY A 644 -18.54 -25.78 0.31
N PHE A 645 -17.40 -25.66 -0.37
CA PHE A 645 -17.04 -24.44 -1.10
C PHE A 645 -17.72 -24.31 -2.46
N ALA A 646 -18.32 -25.40 -2.97
CA ALA A 646 -19.01 -25.39 -4.24
C ALA A 646 -20.37 -24.69 -4.13
N ASP A 647 -20.63 -23.78 -5.06
CA ASP A 647 -21.92 -23.11 -5.24
C ASP A 647 -22.74 -23.73 -6.38
N GLY A 648 -22.19 -24.75 -7.05
CA GLY A 648 -22.78 -25.43 -8.21
C GLY A 648 -22.76 -24.61 -9.51
N LYS A 649 -22.24 -23.38 -9.47
CA LYS A 649 -22.22 -22.44 -10.60
C LYS A 649 -20.80 -22.04 -10.93
N ARG A 650 -20.19 -21.19 -10.10
CA ARG A 650 -18.83 -20.65 -10.28
C ARG A 650 -17.78 -21.60 -9.74
N ILE A 651 -18.11 -22.38 -8.71
CA ILE A 651 -17.28 -23.43 -8.14
C ILE A 651 -18.09 -24.73 -8.14
N ARG A 652 -17.61 -25.72 -8.89
CA ARG A 652 -18.19 -27.07 -8.98
C ARG A 652 -17.23 -28.06 -8.34
N TYR A 653 -17.70 -28.87 -7.40
CA TYR A 653 -16.88 -29.89 -6.77
C TYR A 653 -16.96 -31.21 -7.53
N LEU A 654 -15.81 -31.83 -7.79
CA LEU A 654 -15.72 -33.15 -8.42
C LEU A 654 -14.83 -34.06 -7.57
N ASN A 655 -15.40 -35.15 -7.06
CA ASN A 655 -14.66 -36.19 -6.36
C ASN A 655 -14.76 -37.49 -7.15
N ILE A 656 -13.61 -38.10 -7.45
CA ILE A 656 -13.52 -39.36 -8.21
C ILE A 656 -12.91 -40.49 -7.36
N ASN A 657 -12.80 -40.29 -6.05
CA ASN A 657 -12.08 -41.21 -5.17
C ASN A 657 -12.70 -42.60 -5.14
N ASP A 658 -14.02 -42.71 -5.29
CA ASP A 658 -14.78 -43.97 -5.42
C ASP A 658 -14.45 -44.76 -6.69
N LYS A 659 -13.87 -44.10 -7.70
CA LYS A 659 -13.36 -44.74 -8.93
C LYS A 659 -11.88 -45.10 -8.84
N LEU A 660 -11.17 -44.55 -7.87
CA LEU A 660 -9.73 -44.76 -7.68
C LEU A 660 -9.43 -45.74 -6.54
N ALA A 661 -10.30 -45.84 -5.54
CA ALA A 661 -10.11 -46.66 -4.36
C ALA A 661 -11.43 -47.24 -3.83
N ASP A 662 -11.32 -48.29 -3.02
CA ASP A 662 -12.43 -48.87 -2.26
C ASP A 662 -12.89 -47.97 -1.09
N GLU A 663 -13.94 -48.39 -0.38
CA GLU A 663 -14.50 -47.66 0.78
C GLU A 663 -13.50 -47.48 1.93
N GLN A 664 -12.46 -48.32 2.00
CA GLN A 664 -11.38 -48.22 2.98
C GLN A 664 -10.22 -47.35 2.48
N GLY A 665 -10.34 -46.77 1.28
CA GLY A 665 -9.32 -45.92 0.66
C GLY A 665 -8.17 -46.70 0.03
N ARG A 666 -8.29 -48.01 -0.19
CA ARG A 666 -7.28 -48.82 -0.88
C ARG A 666 -7.44 -48.66 -2.38
N LEU A 667 -6.37 -48.24 -3.04
CA LEU A 667 -6.33 -47.99 -4.47
C LEU A 667 -6.61 -49.27 -5.26
N PHE A 668 -7.43 -49.15 -6.30
CA PHE A 668 -7.66 -50.26 -7.23
C PHE A 668 -6.43 -50.56 -8.08
N ASP A 669 -6.30 -51.82 -8.51
CA ASP A 669 -5.13 -52.27 -9.25
C ASP A 669 -4.87 -51.46 -10.52
N GLY A 670 -3.63 -50.99 -10.64
CA GLY A 670 -3.10 -50.30 -11.80
C GLY A 670 -3.56 -48.86 -12.00
N VAL A 671 -4.27 -48.23 -11.04
CA VAL A 671 -4.70 -46.82 -11.17
C VAL A 671 -3.63 -45.81 -10.73
N THR A 672 -2.57 -46.27 -10.06
CA THR A 672 -1.40 -45.46 -9.67
C THR A 672 -0.10 -46.09 -10.18
N ASP A 673 0.95 -45.29 -10.26
CA ASP A 673 2.33 -45.76 -10.38
C ASP A 673 2.70 -46.60 -9.13
N PRO A 674 3.81 -47.37 -9.17
CA PRO A 674 4.28 -48.15 -8.01
C PRO A 674 4.55 -47.31 -6.74
N ASP A 675 4.66 -45.99 -6.87
CA ASP A 675 4.80 -45.08 -5.75
C ASP A 675 3.50 -44.90 -4.93
N LYS A 676 2.35 -45.40 -5.42
CA LYS A 676 1.04 -45.36 -4.75
C LYS A 676 0.55 -43.94 -4.40
N LEU A 677 1.04 -42.94 -5.13
CA LEU A 677 0.67 -41.52 -4.99
C LEU A 677 0.28 -40.91 -6.33
N HIS A 678 1.09 -41.10 -7.36
CA HIS A 678 0.85 -40.53 -8.68
C HIS A 678 0.01 -41.48 -9.52
N LEU A 679 -0.91 -40.92 -10.33
CA LEU A 679 -1.77 -41.71 -11.20
C LEU A 679 -0.97 -42.35 -12.34
N SER A 680 -1.35 -43.58 -12.69
CA SER A 680 -0.93 -44.21 -13.94
C SER A 680 -1.78 -43.66 -15.11
N LEU A 681 -1.50 -44.07 -16.36
CA LEU A 681 -2.37 -43.75 -17.50
C LEU A 681 -3.82 -44.19 -17.28
N LYS A 682 -4.05 -45.36 -16.64
CA LYS A 682 -5.40 -45.83 -16.29
C LYS A 682 -6.09 -44.87 -15.31
N GLY A 683 -5.37 -44.41 -14.29
CA GLY A 683 -5.89 -43.42 -13.33
C GLY A 683 -6.21 -42.07 -14.00
N TYR A 684 -5.33 -41.60 -14.88
CA TYR A 684 -5.58 -40.37 -15.65
C TYR A 684 -6.75 -40.49 -16.62
N GLN A 685 -7.00 -41.65 -17.24
CA GLN A 685 -8.17 -41.86 -18.07
C GLN A 685 -9.47 -41.77 -17.26
N ILE A 686 -9.50 -42.35 -16.04
CA ILE A 686 -10.63 -42.21 -15.11
C ILE A 686 -10.90 -40.73 -14.79
N TRP A 687 -9.85 -39.95 -14.54
CA TRP A 687 -9.97 -38.51 -14.30
C TRP A 687 -10.47 -37.77 -15.53
N ALA A 688 -9.94 -38.05 -16.72
CA ALA A 688 -10.39 -37.45 -17.98
C ALA A 688 -11.87 -37.73 -18.26
N ASP A 689 -12.31 -38.98 -18.08
CA ASP A 689 -13.70 -39.38 -18.35
C ASP A 689 -14.68 -38.72 -17.38
N ALA A 690 -14.27 -38.50 -16.13
CA ALA A 690 -15.07 -37.73 -15.16
C ALA A 690 -15.15 -36.23 -15.49
N LEU A 691 -14.07 -35.64 -16.03
CA LEU A 691 -14.05 -34.23 -16.46
C LEU A 691 -14.84 -33.98 -17.75
N ARG A 692 -14.76 -34.91 -18.71
CA ARG A 692 -15.29 -34.77 -20.07
C ARG A 692 -16.73 -34.23 -20.15
N PRO A 693 -17.74 -34.78 -19.43
CA PRO A 693 -19.11 -34.26 -19.54
C PRO A 693 -19.23 -32.82 -19.04
N ILE A 694 -18.50 -32.47 -17.97
CA ILE A 694 -18.50 -31.11 -17.39
C ILE A 694 -17.80 -30.14 -18.35
N LEU A 695 -16.68 -30.55 -18.94
CA LEU A 695 -15.96 -29.73 -19.92
C LEU A 695 -16.79 -29.52 -21.19
N TYR A 696 -17.48 -30.55 -21.68
CA TYR A 696 -18.38 -30.43 -22.83
C TYR A 696 -19.54 -29.46 -22.55
N GLU A 697 -20.11 -29.50 -21.35
CA GLU A 697 -21.15 -28.56 -20.92
C GLU A 697 -20.63 -27.11 -20.89
N LEU A 698 -19.44 -26.88 -20.33
CA LEU A 698 -18.91 -25.54 -20.07
C LEU A 698 -18.19 -24.91 -21.28
N LEU A 699 -17.56 -25.72 -22.13
CA LEU A 699 -16.72 -25.27 -23.25
C LEU A 699 -17.33 -25.59 -24.61
N GLY A 700 -18.29 -26.52 -24.69
CA GLY A 700 -18.76 -27.12 -25.94
C GLY A 700 -17.86 -28.28 -26.41
N PRO A 701 -18.15 -28.86 -27.60
CA PRO A 701 -17.29 -29.87 -28.20
C PRO A 701 -15.86 -29.33 -28.46
N PRO A 702 -14.82 -30.18 -28.42
CA PRO A 702 -13.48 -29.77 -28.80
C PRO A 702 -13.42 -29.29 -30.25
N ALA A 703 -12.63 -28.26 -30.52
CA ALA A 703 -12.37 -27.78 -31.87
C ALA A 703 -11.37 -28.68 -32.62
N ASP A 704 -11.36 -28.55 -33.96
CA ASP A 704 -10.39 -29.25 -34.82
C ASP A 704 -8.98 -28.64 -34.73
N GLU A 705 -8.85 -27.44 -34.16
CA GLU A 705 -7.58 -26.74 -33.95
C GLU A 705 -7.32 -26.50 -32.46
N ASP A 706 -6.05 -26.52 -32.07
CA ASP A 706 -5.60 -26.21 -30.71
C ASP A 706 -4.50 -25.15 -30.73
N HIS A 707 -4.74 -24.08 -29.98
CA HIS A 707 -3.86 -22.92 -29.83
C HIS A 707 -3.29 -22.80 -28.41
N ALA A 708 -3.32 -23.87 -27.62
CA ALA A 708 -2.72 -23.90 -26.29
C ALA A 708 -1.22 -23.53 -26.36
N PRO A 709 -0.68 -22.86 -25.33
CA PRO A 709 0.75 -22.68 -25.21
C PRO A 709 1.47 -24.03 -25.18
N PRO A 710 2.74 -24.08 -25.64
CA PRO A 710 3.53 -25.30 -25.60
C PRO A 710 3.66 -25.84 -24.16
N PRO A 711 3.73 -27.17 -23.98
CA PRO A 711 3.94 -27.77 -22.68
C PRO A 711 5.32 -27.41 -22.12
N THR A 712 5.43 -27.40 -20.80
CA THR A 712 6.69 -27.18 -20.06
C THR A 712 7.15 -28.48 -19.44
N GLY A 713 8.43 -28.57 -19.08
CA GLY A 713 9.03 -29.77 -18.49
C GLY A 713 9.72 -29.50 -17.16
N ASP A 714 10.60 -30.40 -16.76
CA ASP A 714 11.54 -30.18 -15.65
C ASP A 714 12.72 -29.30 -16.12
N PRO A 715 12.91 -28.07 -15.59
CA PRO A 715 14.02 -27.22 -16.00
C PRO A 715 15.38 -27.88 -15.78
N SER A 716 15.50 -28.75 -14.78
CA SER A 716 16.76 -29.46 -14.50
C SER A 716 17.13 -30.54 -15.52
N ARG A 717 16.20 -30.90 -16.41
CA ARG A 717 16.41 -31.88 -17.50
C ARG A 717 16.71 -31.25 -18.86
N GLN A 718 16.64 -29.92 -18.99
CA GLN A 718 17.03 -29.25 -20.24
C GLN A 718 18.56 -29.24 -20.39
N GLY A 719 19.07 -29.94 -21.40
CA GLY A 719 20.51 -30.04 -21.71
C GLY A 719 21.18 -31.37 -21.31
N ARG A 720 20.42 -32.44 -21.10
CA ARG A 720 20.93 -33.82 -21.02
C ARG A 720 20.50 -34.65 -22.21
#